data_AF-F3PW68-F1
#
_entry.id   AF-F3PW68-F1
#
_cell.length_a   1.000
_cell.length_b   1.000
_cell.length_c   1.000
_cell.angle_alpha   90.00
_cell.angle_beta   90.00
_cell.angle_gamma   90.00
#
_symmetry.space_group_name_H-M   'P 1'
#
loop_
_entity.id
_entity.type
_entity.pdbx_description
1 polymer ?
#
loop_
_entity_poly.entity_id
_entity_poly.type
_entity_poly.pdbx_seq_one_letter_code
_entity_poly.pdbx_strand_id
1 'polypeptide(L)'
;MESHNILEYGEFISSVRQNRDSKFGFLLGAGTSLSSGVQSASDCIWDWKREIYCRYNESHRINFPDARSKFAKTQIQKWLDAQGGYPALGAEDEYVFYAEKAHPIASDRVRYFNSLIHDKVPYVGYRLLCLLNKYSIVESVWTTNFDGMTERAAHQMNITPKVITLDNQQDIYRTISNTELMCISLHGDYKYSTLKNTSTELDNQSEVFCQVMTYYFTTRHLVVLGYSGRDNSLMSALKNTFTTSGAGRLYWCGIEEFPSPKVLSLIQDIRNSGREAFYIQVESFDKTMISLSLALSDGNREMYDVVMSEMAKYRESVKLEPFKVKGHCARYLLRDNLYPIKLPDSLLKVDLKSGANIVDIRKVVKNKPIFIAEQKGTLYAIASYSDLESELKEYFTGDIVRTPISLKDISANGAFKSIFLKAILYGLSKLTCLNCSFGKRLIWGDKVFKNVNGMPVLYALSIGLNFIEGKEYAALSLRPELFFTDKNMPKEQRQEISRQYFSKLWNKKYDETLKEWESIIFKNNHLRFCIPKGNERFQFQISNNSSLSLLLGKDQDLAIVIPQQLSSRILFRGGIIPEPLLCFPSINAERDNFDWNQMRGLVRNKPTDYWKDEKFSIGVSLSVIAPIEKSNRFAGFISNLSRNLSPVKKDHDYLVDYPGFNSAYHTQLFIPSPGTDKWQYSKLDYTSAYEIAADITQKINRLAINGQSVILIFIPKEWEKFKTLNHKGEKIDLHNYIKAYCASRGITTQLIEEKTLTDIMLCEKIWWLSLAIYVKSLRTPWTLASLDENTAYAGIGYSILSKVDDERHVVMGCSHIYNRFGEGLKYKLQKVNNPIFDRKNNPYMSYEEAYKFGTMIQNLFLESMDKLPGRVVIHKRTHFRNDEINGIKDSLKAAGIETVELLTIEFESERKELPYDINRYGMGIHNYPIKRGAYIVISDNTFLLWTHGIVPSIRSESLSYYPGGIGIPAPLKITRYSGSSTVQTIATEILGFTKMNWNSFNLYTKLPATIDTSNTLAQVSHLLRHKSEQTFDYRLFI
;
A
#
# COMPACT_ATOMS: atom_id res chain seq x y z
N MET A 1 -1.71 28.75 26.96
CA MET A 1 -2.46 29.68 26.08
C MET A 1 -1.97 29.57 24.63
N GLU A 2 -1.81 28.36 24.07
CA GLU A 2 -1.22 28.18 22.72
C GLU A 2 -2.26 27.78 21.64
N SER A 3 -3.51 27.44 22.02
CA SER A 3 -4.46 26.81 21.09
C SER A 3 -5.18 27.75 20.11
N HIS A 4 -5.03 29.08 20.21
CA HIS A 4 -5.84 30.03 19.42
C HIS A 4 -5.18 30.50 18.11
N ASN A 5 -3.93 30.12 17.84
CA ASN A 5 -3.18 30.55 16.65
C ASN A 5 -3.19 29.53 15.49
N ILE A 6 -3.64 28.31 15.77
CA ILE A 6 -3.70 27.19 14.82
C ILE A 6 -5.16 26.87 14.56
N LEU A 7 -5.54 26.76 13.28
CA LEU A 7 -6.87 26.39 12.84
C LEU A 7 -6.82 25.00 12.21
N GLU A 8 -7.72 24.09 12.59
CA GLU A 8 -7.73 22.77 11.98
C GLU A 8 -8.13 22.84 10.49
N TYR A 9 -7.63 21.91 9.67
CA TYR A 9 -7.88 21.92 8.23
C TYR A 9 -9.38 21.94 7.88
N GLY A 10 -10.22 21.19 8.60
CA GLY A 10 -11.68 21.19 8.38
C GLY A 10 -12.35 22.51 8.74
N GLU A 11 -11.87 23.18 9.79
CA GLU A 11 -12.33 24.51 10.21
C GLU A 11 -11.92 25.58 9.19
N PHE A 12 -10.71 25.48 8.64
CA PHE A 12 -10.24 26.33 7.55
C PHE A 12 -11.15 26.24 6.32
N ILE A 13 -11.43 25.02 5.84
CA ILE A 13 -12.33 24.80 4.70
C ILE A 13 -13.73 25.38 4.99
N SER A 14 -14.24 25.17 6.20
CA SER A 14 -15.54 25.70 6.63
C SER A 14 -15.55 27.23 6.70
N SER A 15 -14.46 27.83 7.20
CA SER A 15 -14.27 29.28 7.30
C SER A 15 -14.28 29.92 5.91
N VAL A 16 -13.50 29.38 4.96
CA VAL A 16 -13.48 29.89 3.58
C VAL A 16 -14.86 29.75 2.93
N ARG A 17 -15.54 28.62 3.11
CA ARG A 17 -16.90 28.41 2.58
C ARG A 17 -17.90 29.43 3.14
N GLN A 18 -17.84 29.72 4.43
CA GLN A 18 -18.75 30.68 5.07
C GLN A 18 -18.53 32.13 4.59
N ASN A 19 -17.30 32.45 4.17
CA ASN A 19 -16.93 33.78 3.67
C ASN A 19 -16.82 33.80 2.13
N ARG A 20 -17.57 32.93 1.42
CA ARG A 20 -17.54 32.85 -0.06
C ARG A 20 -17.95 34.14 -0.79
N ASP A 21 -18.68 35.01 -0.11
CA ASP A 21 -19.09 36.32 -0.64
C ASP A 21 -17.98 37.38 -0.49
N SER A 22 -16.96 37.11 0.34
CA SER A 22 -15.74 37.91 0.43
C SER A 22 -14.77 37.54 -0.71
N LYS A 23 -13.87 38.47 -1.05
CA LYS A 23 -12.83 38.24 -2.06
C LYS A 23 -11.55 37.70 -1.43
N PHE A 24 -10.91 36.76 -2.14
CA PHE A 24 -9.67 36.13 -1.73
C PHE A 24 -8.52 36.50 -2.66
N GLY A 25 -7.38 36.86 -2.08
CA GLY A 25 -6.09 36.84 -2.75
C GLY A 25 -5.30 35.60 -2.32
N PHE A 26 -4.48 35.07 -3.23
CA PHE A 26 -3.59 33.95 -2.96
C PHE A 26 -2.14 34.40 -3.07
N LEU A 27 -1.30 34.06 -2.09
CA LEU A 27 0.15 34.19 -2.17
C LEU A 27 0.75 32.79 -2.40
N LEU A 28 1.35 32.56 -3.56
CA LEU A 28 1.92 31.28 -3.96
C LEU A 28 3.45 31.32 -3.93
N GLY A 29 4.04 30.43 -3.14
CA GLY A 29 5.48 30.17 -3.13
C GLY A 29 5.86 28.89 -3.88
N ALA A 30 7.17 28.61 -3.95
CA ALA A 30 7.72 27.57 -4.83
C ALA A 30 7.17 26.17 -4.54
N GLY A 31 6.71 25.92 -3.30
CA GLY A 31 6.08 24.64 -2.92
C GLY A 31 4.78 24.34 -3.67
N THR A 32 4.13 25.33 -4.28
CA THR A 32 2.89 25.12 -5.06
C THR A 32 3.12 24.50 -6.44
N SER A 33 4.34 24.57 -6.97
CA SER A 33 4.69 24.08 -8.30
C SER A 33 5.29 22.69 -8.33
N LEU A 34 5.50 22.08 -7.16
CA LEU A 34 6.07 20.73 -7.00
C LEU A 34 5.30 19.68 -7.82
N SER A 35 3.97 19.65 -7.71
CA SER A 35 3.11 18.71 -8.44
C SER A 35 3.04 18.97 -9.95
N SER A 36 3.46 20.16 -10.38
CA SER A 36 3.63 20.49 -11.81
C SER A 36 5.02 20.09 -12.32
N GLY A 37 5.83 19.43 -11.48
CA GLY A 37 7.18 18.95 -11.81
C GLY A 37 8.27 20.02 -11.70
N VAL A 38 7.99 21.17 -11.08
CA VAL A 38 8.97 22.24 -10.86
C VAL A 38 9.62 22.04 -9.49
N GLN A 39 10.94 22.20 -9.44
CA GLN A 39 11.72 22.04 -8.21
C GLN A 39 11.38 23.10 -7.14
N SER A 40 11.43 22.74 -5.87
CA SER A 40 11.32 23.74 -4.80
C SER A 40 12.60 24.57 -4.67
N ALA A 41 12.52 25.71 -3.97
CA ALA A 41 13.71 26.48 -3.61
C ALA A 41 14.74 25.66 -2.81
N SER A 42 14.29 24.73 -1.97
CA SER A 42 15.16 23.81 -1.22
C SER A 42 15.89 22.83 -2.14
N ASP A 43 15.19 22.31 -3.16
CA ASP A 43 15.79 21.40 -4.14
C ASP A 43 16.83 22.14 -4.98
N CYS A 44 16.55 23.38 -5.40
CA CYS A 44 17.50 24.23 -6.11
C CYS A 44 18.79 24.46 -5.30
N ILE A 45 18.67 24.73 -3.98
CA ILE A 45 19.84 24.86 -3.09
C ILE A 45 20.70 23.59 -3.15
N TRP A 46 20.07 22.41 -3.08
CA TRP A 46 20.80 21.15 -3.11
C TRP A 46 21.41 20.86 -4.48
N ASP A 47 20.75 21.22 -5.57
CA ASP A 47 21.30 21.14 -6.92
C ASP A 47 22.55 22.01 -7.06
N TRP A 48 22.51 23.26 -6.61
CA TRP A 48 23.66 24.17 -6.63
C TRP A 48 24.81 23.66 -5.73
N LYS A 49 24.49 23.19 -4.52
CA LYS A 49 25.47 22.56 -3.63
C LYS A 49 26.13 21.34 -4.28
N ARG A 50 25.35 20.49 -4.96
CA ARG A 50 25.85 19.32 -5.70
C ARG A 50 26.74 19.74 -6.86
N GLU A 51 26.35 20.75 -7.63
CA GLU A 51 27.16 21.26 -8.73
C GLU A 51 28.51 21.78 -8.24
N ILE A 52 28.51 22.57 -7.16
CA ILE A 52 29.74 23.07 -6.52
C ILE A 52 30.59 21.89 -6.05
N TYR A 53 30.01 20.92 -5.32
CA TYR A 53 30.73 19.73 -4.86
C TYR A 53 31.36 18.93 -6.00
N CYS A 54 30.61 18.65 -7.08
CA CYS A 54 31.09 17.90 -8.24
C CYS A 54 32.15 18.67 -9.02
N ARG A 55 32.11 20.01 -9.02
CA ARG A 55 33.12 20.87 -9.67
C ARG A 55 34.51 20.68 -9.05
N TYR A 56 34.60 20.36 -7.76
CA TYR A 56 35.86 20.12 -7.03
C TYR A 56 36.18 18.64 -6.80
N ASN A 57 35.30 17.71 -7.20
CA ASN A 57 35.46 16.27 -7.01
C ASN A 57 35.16 15.50 -8.31
N GLU A 58 36.01 15.65 -9.33
CA GLU A 58 35.75 15.17 -10.70
C GLU A 58 35.44 13.68 -10.83
N SER A 59 36.06 12.82 -10.00
CA SER A 59 35.80 11.37 -9.98
C SER A 59 34.35 11.02 -9.63
N HIS A 60 33.63 11.93 -8.98
CA HIS A 60 32.24 11.75 -8.57
C HIS A 60 31.25 12.33 -9.58
N ARG A 61 31.69 13.09 -10.59
CA ARG A 61 30.80 13.83 -11.51
C ARG A 61 29.81 12.93 -12.28
N ILE A 62 30.20 11.70 -12.60
CA ILE A 62 29.41 10.77 -13.44
C ILE A 62 28.50 9.87 -12.57
N ASN A 63 28.94 9.48 -11.38
CA ASN A 63 28.29 8.46 -10.55
C ASN A 63 27.82 8.95 -9.16
N PHE A 64 27.85 10.26 -8.89
CA PHE A 64 27.36 10.78 -7.62
C PHE A 64 25.82 10.81 -7.58
N PRO A 65 25.21 10.29 -6.49
CA PRO A 65 23.76 10.26 -6.34
C PRO A 65 23.10 11.65 -6.46
N ASP A 66 21.80 11.62 -6.75
CA ASP A 66 20.97 12.82 -6.91
C ASP A 66 20.96 13.70 -5.66
N ALA A 67 20.83 15.02 -5.85
CA ALA A 67 20.83 16.02 -4.79
C ALA A 67 19.70 15.85 -3.77
N ARG A 68 18.59 15.17 -4.12
CA ARG A 68 17.48 14.82 -3.22
C ARG A 68 17.81 13.67 -2.29
N SER A 69 18.78 12.83 -2.64
CA SER A 69 19.21 11.69 -1.82
C SER A 69 19.76 12.15 -0.47
N LYS A 70 19.26 11.57 0.63
CA LYS A 70 19.75 11.86 2.00
C LYS A 70 21.26 11.61 2.14
N PHE A 71 21.77 10.64 1.38
CA PHE A 71 23.20 10.36 1.26
C PHE A 71 23.95 11.56 0.64
N ALA A 72 23.54 11.98 -0.56
CA ALA A 72 24.17 13.09 -1.28
C ALA A 72 24.12 14.38 -0.45
N LYS A 73 22.96 14.70 0.12
CA LYS A 73 22.79 15.86 1.00
C LYS A 73 23.80 15.89 2.13
N THR A 74 23.99 14.75 2.81
CA THR A 74 24.93 14.74 3.93
C THR A 74 26.39 14.84 3.47
N GLN A 75 26.76 14.13 2.40
CA GLN A 75 28.13 14.14 1.88
C GLN A 75 28.54 15.52 1.39
N ILE A 76 27.67 16.16 0.60
CA ILE A 76 27.88 17.52 0.13
C ILE A 76 27.99 18.49 1.32
N GLN A 77 27.08 18.41 2.30
CA GLN A 77 27.12 19.32 3.45
C GLN A 77 28.39 19.16 4.28
N LYS A 78 28.80 17.92 4.59
CA LYS A 78 30.05 17.66 5.32
C LYS A 78 31.25 18.24 4.61
N TRP A 79 31.31 18.08 3.28
CA TRP A 79 32.38 18.65 2.48
C TRP A 79 32.36 20.17 2.53
N LEU A 80 31.18 20.81 2.36
CA LEU A 80 31.03 22.26 2.44
C LEU A 80 31.45 22.81 3.81
N ASP A 81 31.03 22.16 4.89
CA ASP A 81 31.37 22.54 6.26
C ASP A 81 32.89 22.42 6.51
N ALA A 82 33.55 21.40 5.92
CA ALA A 82 35.00 21.18 6.07
C ALA A 82 35.86 22.16 5.27
N GLN A 83 35.37 22.70 4.14
CA GLN A 83 36.10 23.70 3.37
C GLN A 83 36.14 25.07 4.07
N GLY A 84 35.12 25.39 4.87
CA GLY A 84 34.93 26.73 5.46
C GLY A 84 34.48 27.78 4.42
N GLY A 85 33.83 28.86 4.89
CA GLY A 85 33.34 29.95 4.04
C GLY A 85 32.03 29.68 3.29
N TYR A 86 31.38 28.55 3.56
CA TYR A 86 30.03 28.23 3.09
C TYR A 86 29.01 28.39 4.23
N PRO A 87 27.74 28.79 3.95
CA PRO A 87 26.71 28.86 4.97
C PRO A 87 26.43 27.50 5.61
N ALA A 88 26.18 27.51 6.92
CA ALA A 88 25.78 26.33 7.68
C ALA A 88 24.44 25.78 7.21
N LEU A 89 24.22 24.47 7.36
CA LEU A 89 22.98 23.83 6.97
C LEU A 89 21.75 24.51 7.59
N GLY A 90 20.83 24.95 6.75
CA GLY A 90 19.59 25.60 7.18
C GLY A 90 19.72 27.09 7.45
N ALA A 91 20.88 27.71 7.20
CA ALA A 91 21.06 29.15 7.29
C ALA A 91 20.11 29.90 6.36
N GLU A 92 19.79 31.15 6.71
CA GLU A 92 18.79 31.94 5.98
C GLU A 92 19.29 32.39 4.61
N ASP A 93 20.61 32.61 4.50
CA ASP A 93 21.32 33.09 3.32
C ASP A 93 21.70 31.98 2.33
N GLU A 94 21.42 30.70 2.64
CA GLU A 94 21.78 29.56 1.77
C GLU A 94 21.30 29.76 0.33
N TYR A 95 20.04 30.15 0.14
CA TYR A 95 19.46 30.29 -1.21
C TYR A 95 20.26 31.27 -2.07
N VAL A 96 20.43 32.49 -1.56
CA VAL A 96 21.12 33.58 -2.23
C VAL A 96 22.59 33.21 -2.47
N PHE A 97 23.27 32.74 -1.41
CA PHE A 97 24.68 32.42 -1.47
C PHE A 97 24.97 31.33 -2.52
N TYR A 98 24.23 30.23 -2.48
CA TYR A 98 24.51 29.11 -3.39
C TYR A 98 24.07 29.41 -4.83
N ALA A 99 23.00 30.19 -5.04
CA ALA A 99 22.61 30.65 -6.38
C ALA A 99 23.72 31.47 -7.05
N GLU A 100 24.30 32.44 -6.33
CA GLU A 100 25.41 33.26 -6.83
C GLU A 100 26.69 32.46 -7.00
N LYS A 101 27.01 31.58 -6.04
CA LYS A 101 28.24 30.79 -6.05
C LYS A 101 28.25 29.74 -7.17
N ALA A 102 27.11 29.12 -7.45
CA ALA A 102 26.97 28.17 -8.55
C ALA A 102 26.96 28.89 -9.91
N HIS A 103 26.20 29.99 -10.01
CA HIS A 103 25.98 30.76 -11.24
C HIS A 103 26.19 32.28 -11.02
N PRO A 104 27.43 32.78 -11.11
CA PRO A 104 27.72 34.20 -10.88
C PRO A 104 27.07 35.13 -11.91
N ILE A 105 26.90 34.66 -13.15
CA ILE A 105 26.36 35.45 -14.26
C ILE A 105 24.82 35.40 -14.24
N ALA A 106 24.18 36.56 -14.29
CA ALA A 106 22.71 36.69 -14.19
C ALA A 106 21.95 35.95 -15.32
N SER A 107 22.45 36.01 -16.57
CA SER A 107 21.84 35.30 -17.71
C SER A 107 21.87 33.78 -17.55
N ASP A 108 22.87 33.24 -16.84
CA ASP A 108 22.97 31.80 -16.60
C ASP A 108 21.94 31.34 -15.56
N ARG A 109 21.64 32.18 -14.56
CA ARG A 109 20.54 31.92 -13.61
C ARG A 109 19.18 31.89 -14.31
N VAL A 110 18.92 32.82 -15.24
CA VAL A 110 17.70 32.81 -16.08
C VAL A 110 17.64 31.51 -16.89
N ARG A 111 18.75 31.10 -17.51
CA ARG A 111 18.83 29.86 -18.30
C ARG A 111 18.61 28.61 -17.44
N TYR A 112 19.13 28.59 -16.21
CA TYR A 112 18.91 27.52 -15.24
C TYR A 112 17.41 27.34 -14.97
N PHE A 113 16.70 28.39 -14.55
CA PHE A 113 15.26 28.30 -14.29
C PHE A 113 14.44 27.98 -15.55
N ASN A 114 14.78 28.55 -16.71
CA ASN A 114 14.13 28.19 -17.97
C ASN A 114 14.28 26.68 -18.25
N SER A 115 15.46 26.09 -18.01
CA SER A 115 15.66 24.65 -18.21
C SER A 115 14.84 23.78 -17.26
N LEU A 116 14.50 24.28 -16.07
CA LEU A 116 13.63 23.58 -15.10
C LEU A 116 12.14 23.65 -15.46
N ILE A 117 11.71 24.65 -16.24
CA ILE A 117 10.28 25.01 -16.41
C ILE A 117 9.76 24.80 -17.83
N HIS A 118 10.63 24.75 -18.85
CA HIS A 118 10.22 24.87 -20.26
C HIS A 118 9.18 23.83 -20.73
N ASP A 119 9.23 22.61 -20.21
CA ASP A 119 8.35 21.47 -20.57
C ASP A 119 7.24 21.22 -19.55
N LYS A 120 7.17 22.00 -18.48
CA LYS A 120 6.27 21.78 -17.36
C LYS A 120 4.90 22.41 -17.61
N VAL A 121 3.84 21.72 -17.22
CA VAL A 121 2.45 22.18 -17.37
C VAL A 121 1.78 22.34 -16.01
N PRO A 122 0.88 23.33 -15.84
CA PRO A 122 0.18 23.51 -14.57
C PRO A 122 -0.67 22.30 -14.23
N TYR A 123 -0.51 21.78 -13.03
CA TYR A 123 -1.33 20.70 -12.50
C TYR A 123 -2.72 21.19 -12.02
N VAL A 124 -3.51 20.30 -11.42
CA VAL A 124 -4.94 20.56 -11.16
C VAL A 124 -5.19 21.76 -10.23
N GLY A 125 -4.33 22.00 -9.24
CA GLY A 125 -4.51 23.09 -8.27
C GLY A 125 -4.53 24.47 -8.93
N TYR A 126 -3.65 24.71 -9.91
CA TYR A 126 -3.62 25.98 -10.65
C TYR A 126 -4.86 26.18 -11.51
N ARG A 127 -5.37 25.13 -12.16
CA ARG A 127 -6.60 25.20 -12.96
C ARG A 127 -7.82 25.47 -12.08
N LEU A 128 -7.91 24.80 -10.93
CA LEU A 128 -8.96 25.04 -9.95
C LEU A 128 -8.90 26.44 -9.33
N LEU A 129 -7.69 26.97 -9.07
CA LEU A 129 -7.50 28.35 -8.65
C LEU A 129 -8.08 29.34 -9.67
N CYS A 130 -7.77 29.13 -10.96
CA CYS A 130 -8.32 29.92 -12.05
C CYS A 130 -9.85 29.75 -12.15
N LEU A 131 -10.37 28.54 -11.95
CA LEU A 131 -11.81 28.30 -11.92
C LEU A 131 -12.51 29.11 -10.81
N LEU A 132 -11.91 29.24 -9.63
CA LEU A 132 -12.47 30.07 -8.55
C LEU A 132 -12.51 31.57 -8.92
N ASN A 133 -11.61 32.05 -9.79
CA ASN A 133 -11.68 33.41 -10.34
C ASN A 133 -12.88 33.59 -11.28
N LYS A 134 -13.20 32.59 -12.11
CA LYS A 134 -14.39 32.61 -12.97
C LYS A 134 -15.69 32.78 -12.17
N TYR A 135 -15.75 32.25 -10.94
CA TYR A 135 -16.87 32.42 -10.01
C TYR A 135 -16.73 33.65 -9.10
N SER A 136 -15.81 34.57 -9.41
CA SER A 136 -15.57 35.82 -8.68
C SER A 136 -15.18 35.63 -7.20
N ILE A 137 -14.60 34.48 -6.84
CA ILE A 137 -14.14 34.22 -5.47
C ILE A 137 -12.68 34.66 -5.31
N VAL A 138 -11.83 34.34 -6.30
CA VAL A 138 -10.42 34.70 -6.34
C VAL A 138 -10.21 35.88 -7.28
N GLU A 139 -9.58 36.94 -6.78
CA GLU A 139 -9.39 38.19 -7.55
C GLU A 139 -7.93 38.44 -7.94
N SER A 140 -6.98 37.96 -7.13
CA SER A 140 -5.55 38.15 -7.35
C SER A 140 -4.71 36.97 -6.92
N VAL A 141 -3.68 36.65 -7.70
CA VAL A 141 -2.61 35.72 -7.34
C VAL A 141 -1.31 36.50 -7.27
N TRP A 142 -0.71 36.51 -6.10
CA TRP A 142 0.61 37.06 -5.80
C TRP A 142 1.59 35.90 -5.73
N THR A 143 2.76 36.00 -6.36
CA THR A 143 3.69 34.88 -6.38
C THR A 143 5.14 35.31 -6.29
N THR A 144 5.93 34.49 -5.58
CA THR A 144 7.39 34.55 -5.57
C THR A 144 8.00 33.59 -6.59
N ASN A 145 7.18 32.90 -7.39
CA ASN A 145 7.64 31.85 -8.31
C ASN A 145 8.06 32.44 -9.64
N PHE A 146 9.11 31.86 -10.21
CA PHE A 146 9.66 32.20 -11.51
C PHE A 146 9.16 31.27 -12.63
N ASP A 147 7.94 30.72 -12.54
CA ASP A 147 7.49 29.63 -13.42
C ASP A 147 6.34 29.98 -14.38
N GLY A 148 5.63 31.08 -14.15
CA GLY A 148 4.46 31.48 -14.94
C GLY A 148 3.32 30.45 -14.93
N MET A 149 3.24 29.55 -13.95
CA MET A 149 2.24 28.47 -13.93
C MET A 149 0.81 28.98 -13.84
N THR A 150 0.58 30.02 -13.04
CA THR A 150 -0.74 30.67 -12.93
C THR A 150 -1.18 31.28 -14.26
N GLU A 151 -0.28 31.94 -14.98
CA GLU A 151 -0.57 32.55 -16.28
C GLU A 151 -0.93 31.47 -17.32
N ARG A 152 -0.11 30.41 -17.41
CA ARG A 152 -0.38 29.26 -18.28
C ARG A 152 -1.73 28.61 -17.97
N ALA A 153 -2.06 28.46 -16.68
CA ALA A 153 -3.34 27.89 -16.25
C ALA A 153 -4.52 28.79 -16.59
N ALA A 154 -4.40 30.11 -16.41
CA ALA A 154 -5.44 31.08 -16.76
C ALA A 154 -5.78 30.99 -18.26
N HIS A 155 -4.76 30.97 -19.13
CA HIS A 155 -4.97 30.78 -20.57
C HIS A 155 -5.66 29.45 -20.90
N GLN A 156 -5.26 28.34 -20.27
CA GLN A 156 -5.90 27.04 -20.45
C GLN A 156 -7.38 27.01 -20.00
N MET A 157 -7.76 27.88 -19.07
CA MET A 157 -9.12 28.03 -18.55
C MET A 157 -9.93 29.12 -19.27
N ASN A 158 -9.41 29.69 -20.37
CA ASN A 158 -9.98 30.82 -21.10
C ASN A 158 -10.19 32.08 -20.23
N ILE A 159 -9.29 32.31 -19.29
CA ILE A 159 -9.23 33.52 -18.45
C ILE A 159 -8.09 34.38 -18.97
N THR A 160 -8.26 35.71 -18.98
CA THR A 160 -7.20 36.63 -19.42
C THR A 160 -6.32 36.99 -18.22
N PRO A 161 -5.08 36.45 -18.08
CA PRO A 161 -4.20 36.88 -17.01
C PRO A 161 -3.66 38.30 -17.29
N LYS A 162 -3.59 39.12 -16.25
CA LYS A 162 -2.87 40.39 -16.26
C LYS A 162 -1.63 40.24 -15.40
N VAL A 163 -0.51 40.05 -16.08
CA VAL A 163 0.80 39.83 -15.44
C VAL A 163 1.40 41.18 -15.08
N ILE A 164 1.62 41.38 -13.78
CA ILE A 164 2.25 42.57 -13.21
C ILE A 164 3.57 42.10 -12.59
N THR A 165 4.68 42.57 -13.12
CA THR A 165 6.04 42.26 -12.69
C THR A 165 6.73 43.50 -12.13
N LEU A 166 8.00 43.35 -11.77
CA LEU A 166 8.84 44.48 -11.36
C LEU A 166 9.07 45.50 -12.48
N ASP A 167 8.87 45.12 -13.76
CA ASP A 167 9.06 46.00 -14.91
C ASP A 167 7.85 46.92 -15.19
N ASN A 168 6.63 46.54 -14.75
CA ASN A 168 5.38 47.27 -15.01
C ASN A 168 4.50 47.46 -13.76
N GLN A 169 5.13 47.74 -12.62
CA GLN A 169 4.48 47.81 -11.30
C GLN A 169 3.26 48.75 -11.22
N GLN A 170 3.21 49.79 -12.05
CA GLN A 170 2.11 50.77 -12.08
C GLN A 170 0.78 50.18 -12.61
N ASP A 171 0.84 49.07 -13.37
CA ASP A 171 -0.36 48.41 -13.90
C ASP A 171 -1.27 47.85 -12.79
N ILE A 172 -0.78 47.75 -11.56
CA ILE A 172 -1.54 47.27 -10.41
C ILE A 172 -2.70 48.19 -9.99
N TYR A 173 -2.67 49.46 -10.38
CA TYR A 173 -3.75 50.41 -10.09
C TYR A 173 -4.89 50.37 -11.12
N ARG A 174 -4.75 49.57 -12.19
CA ARG A 174 -5.73 49.48 -13.27
C ARG A 174 -7.02 48.82 -12.80
N THR A 175 -8.15 49.23 -13.37
CA THR A 175 -9.42 48.51 -13.21
C THR A 175 -9.36 47.14 -13.89
N ILE A 176 -9.65 46.09 -13.14
CA ILE A 176 -9.70 44.71 -13.63
C ILE A 176 -11.15 44.30 -13.84
N SER A 177 -11.42 43.69 -14.99
CA SER A 177 -12.73 43.12 -15.29
C SER A 177 -12.93 41.77 -14.58
N ASN A 178 -14.18 41.35 -14.38
CA ASN A 178 -14.48 40.03 -13.78
C ASN A 178 -14.03 38.84 -14.65
N THR A 179 -13.54 39.09 -15.86
CA THR A 179 -12.99 38.09 -16.80
C THR A 179 -11.46 38.03 -16.79
N GLU A 180 -10.82 38.86 -15.98
CA GLU A 180 -9.37 38.97 -15.85
C GLU A 180 -8.91 38.46 -14.49
N LEU A 181 -7.74 37.83 -14.47
CA LEU A 181 -7.06 37.43 -13.23
C LEU A 181 -5.80 38.27 -13.06
N MET A 182 -5.68 39.00 -11.94
CA MET A 182 -4.43 39.67 -11.60
C MET A 182 -3.38 38.66 -11.17
N CYS A 183 -2.25 38.63 -11.87
CA CYS A 183 -1.10 37.80 -11.55
C CYS A 183 0.09 38.72 -11.22
N ILE A 184 0.44 38.86 -9.94
CA ILE A 184 1.51 39.74 -9.47
C ILE A 184 2.76 38.92 -9.14
N SER A 185 3.84 39.12 -9.89
CA SER A 185 5.14 38.47 -9.70
C SER A 185 6.04 39.33 -8.81
N LEU A 186 6.11 39.01 -7.53
CA LEU A 186 6.79 39.79 -6.49
C LEU A 186 8.32 39.78 -6.59
N HIS A 187 8.90 38.69 -7.13
CA HIS A 187 10.35 38.52 -7.28
C HIS A 187 10.83 38.63 -8.74
N GLY A 188 9.92 38.81 -9.70
CA GLY A 188 10.20 38.71 -11.15
C GLY A 188 9.71 37.40 -11.76
N ASP A 189 9.94 37.21 -13.06
CA ASP A 189 9.57 36.02 -13.83
C ASP A 189 10.67 35.74 -14.86
N TYR A 190 11.01 34.45 -15.08
CA TYR A 190 12.10 34.01 -15.96
C TYR A 190 11.97 34.52 -17.41
N LYS A 191 10.75 34.88 -17.84
CA LYS A 191 10.49 35.45 -19.17
C LYS A 191 10.98 36.89 -19.34
N TYR A 192 11.33 37.60 -18.26
CA TYR A 192 11.68 39.02 -18.26
C TYR A 192 13.11 39.25 -17.74
N SER A 193 13.63 40.47 -17.94
CA SER A 193 15.05 40.80 -17.72
C SER A 193 15.46 40.92 -16.25
N THR A 194 14.54 41.20 -15.32
CA THR A 194 14.84 41.39 -13.89
C THR A 194 14.33 40.22 -13.05
N LEU A 195 15.24 39.49 -12.42
CA LEU A 195 14.95 38.48 -11.40
C LEU A 195 15.60 38.91 -10.08
N LYS A 196 14.90 38.70 -8.94
CA LYS A 196 15.48 38.86 -7.61
C LYS A 196 15.95 37.52 -7.03
N ASN A 197 17.23 37.22 -7.19
CA ASN A 197 17.90 36.01 -6.71
C ASN A 197 19.11 36.28 -5.80
N THR A 198 19.59 37.53 -5.70
CA THR A 198 20.71 37.94 -4.84
C THR A 198 20.25 38.65 -3.56
N SER A 199 21.16 38.84 -2.60
CA SER A 199 20.91 39.60 -1.37
C SER A 199 20.57 41.04 -1.69
N THR A 200 21.41 41.68 -2.51
CA THR A 200 21.20 43.06 -2.99
C THR A 200 19.89 43.26 -3.77
N GLU A 201 19.40 42.23 -4.46
CA GLU A 201 18.12 42.25 -5.18
C GLU A 201 16.90 42.06 -4.24
N LEU A 202 17.06 41.37 -3.10
CA LEU A 202 16.00 41.08 -2.12
C LEU A 202 15.92 42.10 -0.96
N ASP A 203 16.90 43.00 -0.83
CA ASP A 203 17.02 43.92 0.31
C ASP A 203 15.80 44.82 0.51
N ASN A 204 15.12 45.23 -0.57
CA ASN A 204 13.90 46.05 -0.52
C ASN A 204 12.82 45.51 -1.45
N GLN A 205 11.60 45.37 -0.94
CA GLN A 205 10.43 45.12 -1.78
C GLN A 205 9.91 46.42 -2.41
N SER A 206 9.29 46.33 -3.59
CA SER A 206 8.72 47.51 -4.26
C SER A 206 7.77 48.26 -3.32
N GLU A 207 8.05 49.55 -3.10
CA GLU A 207 7.19 50.43 -2.30
C GLU A 207 5.76 50.48 -2.85
N VAL A 208 5.62 50.45 -4.19
CA VAL A 208 4.32 50.40 -4.89
C VAL A 208 3.55 49.15 -4.50
N PHE A 209 4.19 47.97 -4.57
CA PHE A 209 3.54 46.72 -4.16
C PHE A 209 3.19 46.69 -2.69
N CYS A 210 4.05 47.19 -1.79
CA CYS A 210 3.77 47.25 -0.36
C CYS A 210 2.57 48.15 -0.04
N GLN A 211 2.48 49.33 -0.65
CA GLN A 211 1.36 50.25 -0.47
C GLN A 211 0.05 49.64 -0.96
N VAL A 212 0.05 49.05 -2.16
CA VAL A 212 -1.14 48.45 -2.76
C VAL A 212 -1.57 47.21 -2.00
N MET A 213 -0.63 46.36 -1.57
CA MET A 213 -0.92 45.18 -0.74
C MET A 213 -1.63 45.58 0.57
N THR A 214 -1.16 46.65 1.23
CA THR A 214 -1.77 47.18 2.46
C THR A 214 -3.23 47.59 2.24
N TYR A 215 -3.49 48.37 1.19
CA TYR A 215 -4.85 48.80 0.85
C TYR A 215 -5.73 47.63 0.41
N TYR A 216 -5.22 46.76 -0.45
CA TYR A 216 -5.96 45.66 -1.08
C TYR A 216 -6.47 44.63 -0.06
N PHE A 217 -5.62 44.25 0.91
CA PHE A 217 -5.96 43.29 1.96
C PHE A 217 -6.62 43.92 3.20
N THR A 218 -7.01 45.20 3.14
CA THR A 218 -7.84 45.81 4.19
C THR A 218 -9.22 45.14 4.24
N THR A 219 -9.80 44.81 3.08
CA THR A 219 -11.15 44.21 2.96
C THR A 219 -11.16 42.78 2.44
N ARG A 220 -10.01 42.28 1.96
CA ARG A 220 -9.89 40.96 1.32
C ARG A 220 -9.11 39.99 2.20
N HIS A 221 -9.44 38.71 2.11
CA HIS A 221 -8.70 37.67 2.81
C HIS A 221 -7.49 37.23 1.97
N LEU A 222 -6.40 36.84 2.63
CA LEU A 222 -5.20 36.30 2.00
C LEU A 222 -4.99 34.84 2.41
N VAL A 223 -4.84 33.98 1.42
CA VAL A 223 -4.41 32.58 1.61
C VAL A 223 -2.97 32.44 1.13
N VAL A 224 -2.06 32.07 2.02
CA VAL A 224 -0.65 31.83 1.69
C VAL A 224 -0.42 30.33 1.55
N LEU A 225 0.08 29.87 0.40
CA LEU A 225 0.36 28.46 0.11
C LEU A 225 1.76 28.28 -0.49
N GLY A 226 2.49 27.26 -0.04
CA GLY A 226 3.78 26.88 -0.62
C GLY A 226 4.93 27.87 -0.40
N TYR A 227 4.73 28.89 0.44
CA TYR A 227 5.74 29.89 0.80
C TYR A 227 6.28 29.66 2.22
N SER A 228 7.61 29.67 2.37
CA SER A 228 8.29 29.33 3.62
C SER A 228 8.48 30.50 4.58
N GLY A 229 8.26 31.75 4.13
CA GLY A 229 8.48 32.94 4.94
C GLY A 229 9.95 33.34 5.13
N ARG A 230 10.85 32.90 4.23
CA ARG A 230 12.29 33.19 4.33
C ARG A 230 12.69 34.61 3.90
N ASP A 231 11.96 35.24 2.98
CA ASP A 231 12.26 36.60 2.52
C ASP A 231 11.78 37.65 3.53
N ASN A 232 12.74 38.34 4.14
CA ASN A 232 12.51 39.35 5.17
C ASN A 232 11.74 40.57 4.64
N SER A 233 11.94 40.94 3.38
CA SER A 233 11.27 42.10 2.77
C SER A 233 9.77 41.86 2.63
N LEU A 234 9.38 40.69 2.09
CA LEU A 234 7.99 40.29 1.95
C LEU A 234 7.33 40.02 3.31
N MET A 235 8.03 39.40 4.25
CA MET A 235 7.51 39.18 5.61
C MET A 235 7.23 40.50 6.33
N SER A 236 8.09 41.51 6.15
CA SER A 236 7.89 42.86 6.69
C SER A 236 6.69 43.55 6.02
N ALA A 237 6.54 43.41 4.71
CA ALA A 237 5.39 43.95 3.96
C ALA A 237 4.07 43.32 4.42
N LEU A 238 4.03 42.00 4.62
CA LEU A 238 2.87 41.29 5.16
C LEU A 238 2.54 41.73 6.59
N LYS A 239 3.56 41.90 7.44
CA LYS A 239 3.38 42.43 8.80
C LYS A 239 2.72 43.80 8.75
N ASN A 240 3.27 44.75 8.01
CA ASN A 240 2.71 46.11 7.88
C ASN A 240 1.28 46.11 7.30
N THR A 241 1.02 45.25 6.31
CA THR A 241 -0.31 45.09 5.69
C THR A 241 -1.35 44.64 6.71
N PHE A 242 -1.02 43.65 7.55
CA PHE A 242 -1.96 43.01 8.47
C PHE A 242 -1.92 43.56 9.91
N THR A 243 -1.04 44.50 10.22
CA THR A 243 -1.12 45.30 11.47
C THR A 243 -1.90 46.60 11.30
N THR A 244 -2.11 47.03 10.05
CA THR A 244 -3.02 48.13 9.72
C THR A 244 -4.48 47.70 9.89
N SER A 245 -5.31 48.54 10.50
CA SER A 245 -6.73 48.26 10.76
C SER A 245 -7.49 47.85 9.49
N GLY A 246 -8.23 46.75 9.56
CA GLY A 246 -8.97 46.19 8.44
C GLY A 246 -9.70 44.90 8.81
N ALA A 247 -10.60 44.45 7.93
CA ALA A 247 -11.40 43.23 8.12
C ALA A 247 -10.82 42.00 7.40
N GLY A 248 -9.79 42.18 6.56
CA GLY A 248 -9.13 41.08 5.87
C GLY A 248 -8.45 40.10 6.84
N ARG A 249 -8.46 38.81 6.48
CA ARG A 249 -7.92 37.72 7.31
C ARG A 249 -6.68 37.12 6.65
N LEU A 250 -5.72 36.68 7.45
CA LEU A 250 -4.56 35.93 6.97
C LEU A 250 -4.72 34.44 7.30
N TYR A 251 -4.75 33.60 6.26
CA TYR A 251 -4.67 32.15 6.36
C TYR A 251 -3.28 31.71 5.88
N TRP A 252 -2.40 31.33 6.81
CA TRP A 252 -1.08 30.82 6.49
C TRP A 252 -1.09 29.29 6.43
N CYS A 253 -1.03 28.73 5.22
CA CYS A 253 -1.08 27.28 5.02
C CYS A 253 0.34 26.72 4.84
N GLY A 254 0.82 25.98 5.86
CA GLY A 254 2.14 25.33 5.87
C GLY A 254 2.04 23.80 5.89
N ILE A 255 3.07 23.11 5.38
CA ILE A 255 3.13 21.64 5.37
C ILE A 255 3.54 21.09 6.75
N GLU A 256 4.35 21.85 7.48
CA GLU A 256 4.84 21.48 8.80
C GLU A 256 3.72 21.50 9.85
N GLU A 257 3.81 20.63 10.85
CA GLU A 257 2.85 20.55 11.96
C GLU A 257 2.78 21.86 12.76
N PHE A 258 3.89 22.58 12.85
CA PHE A 258 4.00 23.84 13.57
C PHE A 258 4.60 24.94 12.67
N PRO A 259 4.16 26.20 12.82
CA PRO A 259 4.74 27.33 12.10
C PRO A 259 6.21 27.55 12.50
N SER A 260 7.01 28.08 11.58
CA SER A 260 8.35 28.57 11.90
C SER A 260 8.28 29.74 12.89
N PRO A 261 9.35 30.03 13.66
CA PRO A 261 9.36 31.15 14.60
C PRO A 261 8.99 32.50 13.97
N LYS A 262 9.43 32.76 12.73
CA LYS A 262 9.07 33.98 11.97
C LYS A 262 7.58 34.04 11.65
N VAL A 263 6.99 32.94 11.18
CA VAL A 263 5.56 32.86 10.85
C VAL A 263 4.72 32.97 12.12
N LEU A 264 5.13 32.33 13.21
CA LEU A 264 4.45 32.45 14.49
C LEU A 264 4.47 33.89 15.01
N SER A 265 5.63 34.56 14.95
CA SER A 265 5.74 35.98 15.29
C SER A 265 4.83 36.85 14.44
N LEU A 266 4.79 36.64 13.12
CA LEU A 266 3.90 37.37 12.23
C LEU A 266 2.43 37.20 12.64
N ILE A 267 1.99 35.96 12.88
CA ILE A 267 0.61 35.67 13.29
C ILE A 267 0.28 36.33 14.64
N GLN A 268 1.21 36.28 15.61
CA GLN A 268 1.03 36.91 16.90
C GLN A 268 0.94 38.44 16.79
N ASP A 269 1.83 39.07 16.02
CA ASP A 269 1.83 40.51 15.78
C ASP A 269 0.51 40.99 15.16
N ILE A 270 0.00 40.26 14.16
CA ILE A 270 -1.28 40.57 13.50
C ILE A 270 -2.44 40.45 14.50
N ARG A 271 -2.47 39.38 15.31
CA ARG A 271 -3.53 39.18 16.31
C ARG A 271 -3.49 40.24 17.41
N ASN A 272 -2.31 40.64 17.85
CA ASN A 272 -2.13 41.71 18.84
C ASN A 272 -2.60 43.08 18.30
N SER A 273 -2.56 43.30 16.99
CA SER A 273 -3.12 44.50 16.35
C SER A 273 -4.65 44.47 16.19
N GLY A 274 -5.32 43.38 16.59
CA GLY A 274 -6.77 43.22 16.52
C GLY A 274 -7.30 42.60 15.23
N ARG A 275 -6.43 42.09 14.34
CA ARG A 275 -6.81 41.37 13.11
C ARG A 275 -6.73 39.86 13.26
N GLU A 276 -7.45 39.14 12.42
CA GLU A 276 -7.49 37.68 12.46
C GLU A 276 -6.42 37.06 11.55
N ALA A 277 -5.56 36.23 12.16
CA ALA A 277 -4.55 35.43 11.47
C ALA A 277 -4.47 34.03 12.07
N PHE A 278 -4.27 33.04 11.20
CA PHE A 278 -4.23 31.63 11.57
C PHE A 278 -3.15 30.87 10.81
N TYR A 279 -2.52 29.90 11.49
CA TYR A 279 -1.73 28.87 10.85
C TYR A 279 -2.59 27.63 10.58
N ILE A 280 -2.46 27.05 9.40
CA ILE A 280 -3.19 25.85 8.98
C ILE A 280 -2.18 24.85 8.46
N GLN A 281 -2.17 23.66 9.04
CA GLN A 281 -1.42 22.55 8.47
C GLN A 281 -2.15 22.02 7.22
N VAL A 282 -1.45 21.98 6.09
CA VAL A 282 -1.97 21.47 4.82
C VAL A 282 -1.02 20.46 4.20
N GLU A 283 -1.55 19.46 3.50
CA GLU A 283 -0.71 18.43 2.89
C GLU A 283 -0.02 18.90 1.60
N SER A 284 -0.77 19.53 0.70
CA SER A 284 -0.28 20.00 -0.60
C SER A 284 -1.18 21.07 -1.18
N PHE A 285 -0.64 21.86 -2.11
CA PHE A 285 -1.39 22.87 -2.84
C PHE A 285 -2.62 22.28 -3.54
N ASP A 286 -2.45 21.22 -4.34
CA ASP A 286 -3.54 20.65 -5.13
C ASP A 286 -4.65 20.05 -4.28
N LYS A 287 -4.32 19.35 -3.19
CA LYS A 287 -5.33 18.79 -2.29
C LYS A 287 -6.15 19.91 -1.63
N THR A 288 -5.49 20.98 -1.21
CA THR A 288 -6.14 22.17 -0.66
C THR A 288 -7.06 22.82 -1.68
N MET A 289 -6.60 23.01 -2.92
CA MET A 289 -7.42 23.58 -3.99
C MET A 289 -8.61 22.71 -4.38
N ILE A 290 -8.46 21.38 -4.40
CA ILE A 290 -9.58 20.44 -4.62
C ILE A 290 -10.60 20.58 -3.47
N SER A 291 -10.16 20.51 -2.22
CA SER A 291 -11.04 20.64 -1.06
C SER A 291 -11.78 21.98 -1.02
N LEU A 292 -11.07 23.08 -1.28
CA LEU A 292 -11.68 24.41 -1.33
C LEU A 292 -12.69 24.53 -2.47
N SER A 293 -12.35 24.05 -3.67
CA SER A 293 -13.25 24.14 -4.83
C SER A 293 -14.54 23.35 -4.62
N LEU A 294 -14.43 22.13 -4.07
CA LEU A 294 -15.58 21.30 -3.74
C LEU A 294 -16.43 21.96 -2.64
N ALA A 295 -15.80 22.47 -1.58
CA ALA A 295 -16.52 23.14 -0.49
C ALA A 295 -17.22 24.43 -0.94
N LEU A 296 -16.59 25.22 -1.82
CA LEU A 296 -17.16 26.46 -2.37
C LEU A 296 -18.28 26.19 -3.39
N SER A 297 -18.26 25.03 -4.05
CA SER A 297 -19.33 24.59 -4.94
C SER A 297 -20.57 24.06 -4.22
N ASP A 298 -20.55 23.96 -2.89
CA ASP A 298 -21.67 23.49 -2.08
C ASP A 298 -22.91 24.40 -2.25
N GLY A 299 -23.99 23.81 -2.75
CA GLY A 299 -25.21 24.54 -3.15
C GLY A 299 -25.19 25.13 -4.57
N ASN A 300 -24.07 25.04 -5.31
CA ASN A 300 -23.94 25.47 -6.71
C ASN A 300 -23.55 24.28 -7.60
N ARG A 301 -24.57 23.61 -8.16
CA ARG A 301 -24.39 22.40 -8.97
C ARG A 301 -23.59 22.64 -10.24
N GLU A 302 -23.76 23.79 -10.89
CA GLU A 302 -23.01 24.15 -12.10
C GLU A 302 -21.50 24.21 -11.80
N MET A 303 -21.12 24.91 -10.73
CA MET A 303 -19.72 24.98 -10.30
C MET A 303 -19.17 23.60 -9.95
N TYR A 304 -19.94 22.77 -9.23
CA TYR A 304 -19.54 21.41 -8.89
C TYR A 304 -19.27 20.57 -10.14
N ASP A 305 -20.18 20.60 -11.12
CA ASP A 305 -20.05 19.85 -12.36
C ASP A 305 -18.82 20.30 -13.18
N VAL A 306 -18.50 21.61 -13.20
CA VAL A 306 -17.28 22.13 -13.85
C VAL A 306 -16.00 21.69 -13.12
N VAL A 307 -15.98 21.74 -11.78
CA VAL A 307 -14.85 21.23 -10.97
C VAL A 307 -14.59 19.76 -11.28
N MET A 308 -15.65 18.95 -11.29
CA MET A 308 -15.56 17.51 -11.58
C MET A 308 -15.12 17.23 -13.01
N SER A 309 -15.60 18.00 -13.98
CA SER A 309 -15.16 17.90 -15.37
C SER A 309 -13.68 18.21 -15.54
N GLU A 310 -13.17 19.21 -14.82
CA GLU A 310 -11.76 19.61 -14.92
C GLU A 310 -10.84 18.58 -14.22
N MET A 311 -11.28 17.98 -13.10
CA MET A 311 -10.60 16.82 -12.54
C MET A 311 -10.62 15.61 -13.49
N ALA A 312 -11.71 15.40 -14.23
CA ALA A 312 -11.86 14.29 -15.16
C ALA A 312 -11.33 14.57 -16.58
N LYS A 313 -10.60 15.68 -16.80
CA LYS A 313 -10.16 16.13 -18.14
C LYS A 313 -9.33 15.10 -18.91
N TYR A 314 -8.52 14.31 -18.21
CA TYR A 314 -7.66 13.26 -18.77
C TYR A 314 -8.31 11.88 -18.74
N ARG A 315 -9.63 11.81 -18.56
CA ARG A 315 -10.35 10.55 -18.43
C ARG A 315 -10.31 9.76 -19.72
N GLU A 316 -9.87 8.52 -19.60
CA GLU A 316 -9.89 7.54 -20.68
C GLU A 316 -10.67 6.30 -20.27
N SER A 317 -11.36 5.72 -21.25
CA SER A 317 -11.96 4.39 -21.12
C SER A 317 -10.91 3.39 -20.66
N VAL A 318 -11.24 2.57 -19.66
CA VAL A 318 -10.39 1.47 -19.22
C VAL A 318 -10.35 0.43 -20.34
N LYS A 319 -9.23 0.35 -21.06
CA LYS A 319 -8.94 -0.76 -21.98
C LYS A 319 -8.10 -1.80 -21.23
N LEU A 320 -8.61 -3.02 -21.12
CA LEU A 320 -7.91 -4.16 -20.55
C LEU A 320 -7.41 -5.03 -21.69
N GLU A 321 -6.10 -5.17 -21.81
CA GLU A 321 -5.49 -6.13 -22.75
C GLU A 321 -5.60 -7.56 -22.19
N PRO A 322 -6.25 -8.54 -22.83
CA PRO A 322 -6.40 -9.87 -22.25
C PRO A 322 -5.08 -10.54 -21.89
N PHE A 323 -5.04 -11.21 -20.74
CA PHE A 323 -3.90 -12.01 -20.32
C PHE A 323 -3.70 -13.22 -21.23
N LYS A 324 -2.48 -13.35 -21.76
CA LYS A 324 -2.10 -14.43 -22.67
C LYS A 324 -1.02 -15.31 -22.06
N VAL A 325 -1.12 -16.61 -22.29
CA VAL A 325 -0.09 -17.59 -21.94
C VAL A 325 1.01 -17.55 -22.99
N LYS A 326 2.27 -17.57 -22.57
CA LYS A 326 3.44 -17.74 -23.45
C LYS A 326 4.00 -19.16 -23.32
N GLY A 327 4.54 -19.68 -24.42
CA GLY A 327 5.14 -21.02 -24.51
C GLY A 327 4.31 -21.97 -25.37
N HIS A 328 4.97 -22.96 -25.97
CA HIS A 328 4.32 -23.91 -26.89
C HIS A 328 4.49 -25.36 -26.44
N CYS A 329 5.54 -25.65 -25.65
CA CYS A 329 5.87 -27.00 -25.19
C CYS A 329 5.07 -27.39 -23.94
N ALA A 330 4.33 -28.50 -23.99
CA ALA A 330 3.64 -29.06 -22.82
C ALA A 330 4.67 -29.59 -21.81
N ARG A 331 4.75 -28.98 -20.62
CA ARG A 331 5.80 -29.30 -19.64
C ARG A 331 5.30 -29.97 -18.37
N TYR A 332 4.20 -29.48 -17.80
CA TYR A 332 3.61 -30.06 -16.58
C TYR A 332 2.10 -30.16 -16.70
N LEU A 333 1.57 -31.36 -16.46
CA LEU A 333 0.13 -31.59 -16.34
C LEU A 333 -0.25 -31.57 -14.86
N LEU A 334 -1.30 -30.84 -14.52
CA LEU A 334 -1.78 -30.68 -13.15
C LEU A 334 -3.20 -31.22 -13.02
N ARG A 335 -3.45 -32.00 -11.95
CA ARG A 335 -4.80 -32.38 -11.52
C ARG A 335 -5.40 -31.26 -10.68
N ASP A 336 -6.51 -30.72 -11.14
CA ASP A 336 -7.31 -29.75 -10.40
C ASP A 336 -8.37 -30.47 -9.52
N ASN A 337 -8.90 -29.75 -8.53
CA ASN A 337 -10.00 -30.19 -7.68
C ASN A 337 -11.37 -29.64 -8.13
N LEU A 338 -11.47 -29.22 -9.40
CA LEU A 338 -12.66 -28.65 -10.02
C LEU A 338 -13.41 -29.67 -10.88
N TYR A 339 -14.74 -29.72 -10.71
CA TYR A 339 -15.65 -30.66 -11.39
C TYR A 339 -16.72 -29.90 -12.17
N PRO A 340 -16.83 -30.08 -13.50
CA PRO A 340 -17.87 -29.42 -14.29
C PRO A 340 -19.28 -29.68 -13.77
N ILE A 341 -20.08 -28.62 -13.64
CA ILE A 341 -21.49 -28.65 -13.24
C ILE A 341 -22.35 -27.77 -14.16
N LYS A 342 -23.41 -28.36 -14.71
CA LYS A 342 -24.49 -27.62 -15.38
C LYS A 342 -25.55 -27.24 -14.34
N LEU A 343 -25.82 -25.94 -14.23
CA LEU A 343 -26.82 -25.37 -13.33
C LEU A 343 -28.16 -25.19 -14.07
N PRO A 344 -29.29 -25.13 -13.36
CA PRO A 344 -30.55 -24.64 -13.90
C PRO A 344 -30.41 -23.24 -14.51
N ASP A 345 -31.11 -23.01 -15.62
CA ASP A 345 -31.08 -21.78 -16.44
C ASP A 345 -32.18 -20.77 -16.09
N SER A 346 -32.97 -21.06 -15.06
CA SER A 346 -34.10 -20.22 -14.65
C SER A 346 -34.37 -20.34 -13.16
N LEU A 347 -34.99 -19.32 -12.58
CA LEU A 347 -35.48 -19.27 -11.20
C LEU A 347 -36.97 -18.92 -11.19
N LEU A 348 -37.67 -19.26 -10.11
CA LEU A 348 -38.99 -18.69 -9.84
C LEU A 348 -38.81 -17.31 -9.20
N LYS A 349 -39.67 -16.35 -9.58
CA LYS A 349 -39.64 -14.95 -9.19
C LYS A 349 -41.02 -14.54 -8.69
N VAL A 350 -41.08 -13.85 -7.55
CA VAL A 350 -42.28 -13.21 -6.99
C VAL A 350 -41.93 -11.87 -6.37
N ASP A 351 -42.87 -10.93 -6.35
CA ASP A 351 -42.68 -9.62 -5.71
C ASP A 351 -43.19 -9.63 -4.27
N LEU A 352 -42.36 -9.16 -3.35
CA LEU A 352 -42.67 -9.20 -1.92
C LEU A 352 -43.71 -8.13 -1.54
N LYS A 353 -44.59 -8.47 -0.59
CA LYS A 353 -45.51 -7.51 0.02
C LYS A 353 -44.76 -6.41 0.75
N SER A 354 -45.33 -5.20 0.78
CA SER A 354 -44.82 -4.11 1.61
C SER A 354 -44.77 -4.55 3.07
N GLY A 355 -43.60 -4.41 3.71
CA GLY A 355 -43.35 -4.85 5.10
C GLY A 355 -42.88 -6.30 5.26
N ALA A 356 -42.82 -7.12 4.20
CA ALA A 356 -42.32 -8.49 4.29
C ALA A 356 -40.81 -8.53 4.57
N ASN A 357 -40.41 -9.22 5.64
CA ASN A 357 -39.01 -9.32 6.06
C ASN A 357 -38.40 -10.66 5.63
N ILE A 358 -37.28 -10.61 4.89
CA ILE A 358 -36.54 -11.80 4.44
C ILE A 358 -36.06 -12.70 5.60
N VAL A 359 -35.88 -12.15 6.80
CA VAL A 359 -35.49 -12.92 8.00
C VAL A 359 -36.61 -13.86 8.42
N ASP A 360 -37.86 -13.43 8.33
CA ASP A 360 -39.02 -14.25 8.72
C ASP A 360 -39.32 -15.30 7.65
N ILE A 361 -39.26 -14.92 6.37
CA ILE A 361 -39.36 -15.86 5.24
C ILE A 361 -38.30 -16.97 5.38
N ARG A 362 -37.06 -16.63 5.76
CA ARG A 362 -35.99 -17.61 6.01
C ARG A 362 -36.28 -18.57 7.17
N LYS A 363 -37.07 -18.17 8.17
CA LYS A 363 -37.52 -19.06 9.26
C LYS A 363 -38.55 -20.05 8.76
N VAL A 364 -39.49 -19.61 7.92
CA VAL A 364 -40.56 -20.45 7.35
C VAL A 364 -39.99 -21.55 6.45
N VAL A 365 -39.07 -21.21 5.55
CA VAL A 365 -38.45 -22.18 4.64
C VAL A 365 -37.34 -23.03 5.29
N LYS A 366 -37.09 -22.85 6.59
CA LYS A 366 -36.02 -23.57 7.30
C LYS A 366 -36.28 -25.07 7.24
N ASN A 367 -35.26 -25.84 6.85
CA ASN A 367 -35.31 -27.29 6.66
C ASN A 367 -36.21 -27.79 5.51
N LYS A 368 -36.80 -26.90 4.70
CA LYS A 368 -37.55 -27.26 3.49
C LYS A 368 -36.64 -27.20 2.25
N PRO A 369 -36.94 -27.94 1.15
CA PRO A 369 -36.16 -27.90 -0.09
C PRO A 369 -36.45 -26.63 -0.92
N ILE A 370 -36.58 -25.48 -0.24
CA ILE A 370 -36.92 -24.17 -0.81
C ILE A 370 -35.73 -23.25 -0.58
N PHE A 371 -35.07 -22.83 -1.65
CA PHE A 371 -33.87 -21.99 -1.57
C PHE A 371 -34.15 -20.61 -2.16
N ILE A 372 -33.99 -19.57 -1.33
CA ILE A 372 -34.42 -18.20 -1.66
C ILE A 372 -33.29 -17.17 -1.58
N ALA A 373 -33.41 -16.12 -2.39
CA ALA A 373 -32.71 -14.85 -2.23
C ALA A 373 -33.63 -13.69 -2.54
N GLU A 374 -33.44 -12.58 -1.83
CA GLU A 374 -34.15 -11.33 -2.07
C GLU A 374 -33.21 -10.33 -2.74
N GLN A 375 -33.75 -9.57 -3.69
CA GLN A 375 -33.06 -8.49 -4.35
C GLN A 375 -34.04 -7.37 -4.72
N LYS A 376 -33.86 -6.20 -4.10
CA LYS A 376 -34.63 -4.97 -4.38
C LYS A 376 -36.16 -5.19 -4.26
N GLY A 377 -36.60 -5.95 -3.26
CA GLY A 377 -38.02 -6.22 -3.02
C GLY A 377 -38.61 -7.39 -3.83
N THR A 378 -37.80 -8.05 -4.65
CA THR A 378 -38.20 -9.27 -5.38
C THR A 378 -37.55 -10.50 -4.75
N LEU A 379 -38.30 -11.59 -4.60
CA LEU A 379 -37.83 -12.89 -4.14
C LEU A 379 -37.58 -13.83 -5.33
N TYR A 380 -36.38 -14.42 -5.37
CA TYR A 380 -36.00 -15.45 -6.32
C TYR A 380 -35.86 -16.80 -5.60
N ALA A 381 -36.34 -17.88 -6.21
CA ALA A 381 -36.40 -19.18 -5.57
C ALA A 381 -36.08 -20.37 -6.50
N ILE A 382 -35.42 -21.38 -5.93
CA ILE A 382 -35.45 -22.77 -6.41
C ILE A 382 -36.44 -23.53 -5.53
N ALA A 383 -37.63 -23.81 -6.08
CA ALA A 383 -38.76 -24.44 -5.41
C ALA A 383 -39.77 -24.96 -6.45
N SER A 384 -40.79 -25.71 -6.02
CA SER A 384 -41.96 -25.98 -6.86
C SER A 384 -42.96 -24.82 -6.76
N TYR A 385 -43.84 -24.69 -7.76
CA TYR A 385 -44.92 -23.69 -7.72
C TYR A 385 -45.83 -23.92 -6.50
N SER A 386 -46.19 -25.18 -6.24
CA SER A 386 -47.02 -25.56 -5.09
C SER A 386 -46.35 -25.19 -3.77
N ASP A 387 -45.05 -25.44 -3.61
CA ASP A 387 -44.34 -25.13 -2.36
C ASP A 387 -44.28 -23.63 -2.09
N LEU A 388 -44.05 -22.81 -3.11
CA LEU A 388 -44.08 -21.35 -2.95
C LEU A 388 -45.49 -20.86 -2.59
N GLU A 389 -46.51 -21.38 -3.26
CA GLU A 389 -47.89 -20.98 -3.01
C GLU A 389 -48.37 -21.41 -1.61
N SER A 390 -48.09 -22.64 -1.17
CA SER A 390 -48.54 -23.10 0.14
C SER A 390 -47.76 -22.47 1.30
N GLU A 391 -46.45 -22.24 1.12
CA GLU A 391 -45.57 -21.83 2.23
C GLU A 391 -45.37 -20.33 2.32
N LEU A 392 -45.40 -19.61 1.18
CA LEU A 392 -44.95 -18.22 1.11
C LEU A 392 -46.01 -17.22 0.61
N LYS A 393 -47.24 -17.65 0.27
CA LYS A 393 -48.28 -16.75 -0.28
C LYS A 393 -48.62 -15.55 0.61
N GLU A 394 -48.47 -15.70 1.92
CA GLU A 394 -48.65 -14.59 2.86
C GLU A 394 -47.63 -13.46 2.65
N TYR A 395 -46.47 -13.74 2.07
CA TYR A 395 -45.35 -12.80 1.95
C TYR A 395 -45.18 -12.15 0.56
N PHE A 396 -45.87 -12.63 -0.49
CA PHE A 396 -45.75 -12.09 -1.85
C PHE A 396 -47.08 -11.78 -2.51
N THR A 397 -47.07 -10.91 -3.52
CA THR A 397 -48.22 -10.55 -4.37
C THR A 397 -47.96 -10.92 -5.82
N GLY A 398 -49.03 -11.08 -6.59
CA GLY A 398 -48.96 -11.43 -8.00
C GLY A 398 -48.71 -12.93 -8.25
N ASP A 399 -48.46 -13.24 -9.51
CA ASP A 399 -48.24 -14.61 -9.99
C ASP A 399 -46.77 -15.03 -9.84
N ILE A 400 -46.55 -16.33 -9.67
CA ILE A 400 -45.21 -16.91 -9.66
C ILE A 400 -44.70 -16.97 -11.11
N VAL A 401 -43.65 -16.21 -11.42
CA VAL A 401 -43.09 -16.12 -12.78
C VAL A 401 -41.76 -16.86 -12.86
N ARG A 402 -41.57 -17.68 -13.89
CA ARG A 402 -40.25 -18.25 -14.20
C ARG A 402 -39.41 -17.26 -14.99
N THR A 403 -38.23 -16.91 -14.48
CA THR A 403 -37.32 -15.94 -15.10
C THR A 403 -36.01 -16.65 -15.49
N PRO A 404 -35.50 -16.47 -16.71
CA PRO A 404 -34.20 -17.02 -17.10
C PRO A 404 -33.06 -16.36 -16.30
N ILE A 405 -32.00 -17.11 -16.05
CA ILE A 405 -30.79 -16.63 -15.36
C ILE A 405 -29.54 -17.20 -16.04
N SER A 406 -28.60 -16.32 -16.35
CA SER A 406 -27.32 -16.72 -16.96
C SER A 406 -26.27 -17.05 -15.89
N LEU A 407 -25.22 -17.80 -16.26
CA LEU A 407 -24.07 -18.02 -15.38
C LEU A 407 -23.39 -16.71 -14.98
N LYS A 408 -23.41 -15.69 -15.86
CA LYS A 408 -22.86 -14.37 -15.57
C LYS A 408 -23.62 -13.69 -14.43
N ASP A 409 -24.95 -13.77 -14.44
CA ASP A 409 -25.80 -13.23 -13.37
C ASP A 409 -25.53 -13.91 -12.02
N ILE A 410 -25.36 -15.24 -12.03
CA ILE A 410 -25.05 -16.01 -10.82
C ILE A 410 -23.64 -15.65 -10.30
N SER A 411 -22.67 -15.47 -11.19
CA SER A 411 -21.29 -15.14 -10.82
C SER A 411 -21.17 -13.74 -10.20
N ALA A 412 -21.92 -12.76 -10.73
CA ALA A 412 -21.89 -11.37 -10.29
C ALA A 412 -22.70 -11.14 -8.99
N ASN A 413 -23.67 -12.01 -8.68
CA ASN A 413 -24.55 -11.86 -7.54
C ASN A 413 -24.33 -12.95 -6.48
N GLY A 414 -23.71 -12.55 -5.36
CA GLY A 414 -23.47 -13.46 -4.23
C GLY A 414 -24.72 -14.09 -3.62
N ALA A 415 -25.89 -13.46 -3.77
CA ALA A 415 -27.16 -14.01 -3.31
C ALA A 415 -27.62 -15.18 -4.20
N PHE A 416 -27.55 -15.03 -5.52
CA PHE A 416 -27.81 -16.12 -6.47
C PHE A 416 -26.80 -17.25 -6.30
N LYS A 417 -25.50 -16.94 -6.23
CA LYS A 417 -24.47 -17.94 -5.93
C LYS A 417 -24.80 -18.73 -4.66
N SER A 418 -25.34 -18.06 -3.63
CA SER A 418 -25.76 -18.71 -2.39
C SER A 418 -26.97 -19.64 -2.56
N ILE A 419 -27.98 -19.29 -3.37
CA ILE A 419 -29.13 -20.17 -3.64
C ILE A 419 -28.63 -21.46 -4.28
N PHE A 420 -27.89 -21.37 -5.40
CA PHE A 420 -27.43 -22.54 -6.14
C PHE A 420 -26.52 -23.41 -5.27
N LEU A 421 -25.58 -22.81 -4.52
CA LEU A 421 -24.70 -23.58 -3.64
C LEU A 421 -25.46 -24.33 -2.53
N LYS A 422 -26.49 -23.71 -1.93
CA LYS A 422 -27.34 -24.39 -0.93
C LYS A 422 -28.12 -25.54 -1.54
N ALA A 423 -28.70 -25.33 -2.73
CA ALA A 423 -29.37 -26.38 -3.48
C ALA A 423 -28.41 -27.55 -3.76
N ILE A 424 -27.21 -27.28 -4.27
CA ILE A 424 -26.18 -28.30 -4.53
C ILE A 424 -25.83 -29.08 -3.25
N LEU A 425 -25.56 -28.38 -2.14
CA LEU A 425 -25.25 -29.02 -0.85
C LEU A 425 -26.38 -29.93 -0.37
N TYR A 426 -27.62 -29.47 -0.48
CA TYR A 426 -28.80 -30.26 -0.12
C TYR A 426 -28.95 -31.49 -1.03
N GLY A 427 -28.83 -31.31 -2.35
CA GLY A 427 -28.92 -32.39 -3.33
C GLY A 427 -27.88 -33.48 -3.08
N LEU A 428 -26.62 -33.08 -2.91
CA LEU A 428 -25.53 -34.00 -2.59
C LEU A 428 -25.78 -34.72 -1.26
N SER A 429 -26.16 -33.99 -0.20
CA SER A 429 -26.52 -34.57 1.11
C SER A 429 -27.59 -35.65 1.00
N LYS A 430 -28.64 -35.42 0.20
CA LYS A 430 -29.72 -36.39 -0.01
C LYS A 430 -29.32 -37.59 -0.86
N LEU A 431 -28.46 -37.41 -1.87
CA LEU A 431 -27.97 -38.49 -2.71
C LEU A 431 -27.00 -39.43 -1.97
N THR A 432 -26.16 -38.87 -1.11
CA THR A 432 -25.10 -39.62 -0.43
C THR A 432 -25.45 -40.01 1.01
N CYS A 433 -26.63 -39.62 1.51
CA CYS A 433 -27.05 -39.76 2.92
C CYS A 433 -26.05 -39.13 3.91
N LEU A 434 -25.39 -38.03 3.50
CA LEU A 434 -24.44 -37.31 4.35
C LEU A 434 -25.11 -36.10 5.02
N ASN A 435 -24.56 -35.68 6.15
CA ASN A 435 -24.94 -34.43 6.78
C ASN A 435 -24.42 -33.23 5.97
N CYS A 436 -25.10 -32.08 6.07
CA CYS A 436 -24.64 -30.86 5.41
C CYS A 436 -24.78 -29.61 6.28
N SER A 437 -23.96 -28.61 5.99
CA SER A 437 -23.99 -27.30 6.61
C SER A 437 -23.90 -26.23 5.54
N PHE A 438 -25.00 -25.50 5.32
CA PHE A 438 -25.05 -24.40 4.36
C PHE A 438 -24.10 -23.26 4.70
N GLY A 439 -23.99 -22.92 5.99
CA GLY A 439 -23.14 -21.81 6.45
C GLY A 439 -21.64 -22.12 6.29
N LYS A 440 -21.22 -23.35 6.64
CA LYS A 440 -19.82 -23.78 6.50
C LYS A 440 -19.48 -24.30 5.09
N ARG A 441 -20.50 -24.54 4.25
CA ARG A 441 -20.39 -25.15 2.91
C ARG A 441 -19.73 -26.53 2.95
N LEU A 442 -20.15 -27.35 3.91
CA LEU A 442 -19.57 -28.66 4.18
C LEU A 442 -20.62 -29.76 4.02
N ILE A 443 -20.17 -30.93 3.59
CA ILE A 443 -20.83 -32.22 3.81
C ILE A 443 -19.92 -33.12 4.64
N TRP A 444 -20.47 -33.98 5.49
CA TRP A 444 -19.69 -34.92 6.31
C TRP A 444 -20.49 -36.18 6.64
N GLY A 445 -19.78 -37.27 6.88
CA GLY A 445 -20.32 -38.51 7.42
C GLY A 445 -19.84 -38.75 8.84
N ASP A 446 -19.86 -40.00 9.30
CA ASP A 446 -19.56 -40.34 10.70
C ASP A 446 -18.09 -40.72 10.92
N LYS A 447 -17.24 -40.65 9.89
CA LYS A 447 -15.81 -40.98 9.98
C LYS A 447 -15.08 -39.97 10.88
N VAL A 448 -14.60 -40.45 12.02
CA VAL A 448 -13.90 -39.63 13.03
C VAL A 448 -12.43 -39.45 12.64
N PHE A 449 -11.95 -38.20 12.66
CA PHE A 449 -10.54 -37.86 12.59
C PHE A 449 -9.88 -37.95 13.98
N LYS A 450 -10.50 -37.33 14.99
CA LYS A 450 -9.97 -37.26 16.36
C LYS A 450 -11.08 -36.97 17.37
N ASN A 451 -11.03 -37.57 18.55
CA ASN A 451 -11.90 -37.19 19.68
C ASN A 451 -11.20 -36.15 20.57
N VAL A 452 -11.92 -35.09 20.95
CA VAL A 452 -11.40 -34.01 21.80
C VAL A 452 -12.44 -33.69 22.86
N ASN A 453 -12.08 -33.85 24.14
CA ASN A 453 -12.98 -33.63 25.28
C ASN A 453 -14.33 -34.39 25.15
N GLY A 454 -14.30 -35.62 24.64
CA GLY A 454 -15.51 -36.44 24.41
C GLY A 454 -16.30 -36.07 23.15
N MET A 455 -15.91 -35.01 22.42
CA MET A 455 -16.59 -34.58 21.19
C MET A 455 -15.78 -34.97 19.94
N PRO A 456 -16.39 -35.64 18.93
CA PRO A 456 -15.67 -36.09 17.74
C PRO A 456 -15.43 -34.94 16.75
N VAL A 457 -14.22 -34.85 16.22
CA VAL A 457 -13.89 -34.07 15.02
C VAL A 457 -13.96 -35.00 13.83
N LEU A 458 -14.81 -34.68 12.85
CA LEU A 458 -15.15 -35.55 11.73
C LEU A 458 -14.45 -35.12 10.44
N TYR A 459 -14.18 -36.08 9.56
CA TYR A 459 -13.77 -35.76 8.19
C TYR A 459 -14.95 -35.16 7.42
N ALA A 460 -14.67 -34.10 6.67
CA ALA A 460 -15.66 -33.37 5.89
C ALA A 460 -15.14 -33.07 4.48
N LEU A 461 -16.04 -32.65 3.62
CA LEU A 461 -15.74 -32.13 2.30
C LEU A 461 -16.35 -30.74 2.14
N SER A 462 -15.50 -29.78 1.81
CA SER A 462 -15.89 -28.43 1.44
C SER A 462 -16.24 -28.35 -0.04
N ILE A 463 -17.37 -27.69 -0.32
CA ILE A 463 -17.90 -27.52 -1.66
C ILE A 463 -17.98 -26.02 -1.97
N GLY A 464 -17.32 -25.62 -3.06
CA GLY A 464 -17.38 -24.28 -3.62
C GLY A 464 -17.96 -24.29 -5.03
N LEU A 465 -18.37 -23.12 -5.50
CA LEU A 465 -18.93 -22.93 -6.84
C LEU A 465 -18.12 -21.87 -7.57
N ASN A 466 -17.53 -22.24 -8.70
CA ASN A 466 -16.62 -21.44 -9.50
C ASN A 466 -17.17 -21.27 -10.91
N PHE A 467 -16.89 -20.14 -11.55
CA PHE A 467 -17.39 -19.82 -12.88
C PHE A 467 -16.20 -19.69 -13.83
N ILE A 468 -16.34 -20.25 -15.03
CA ILE A 468 -15.29 -20.27 -16.04
C ILE A 468 -15.75 -19.40 -17.19
N GLU A 469 -14.94 -18.42 -17.57
CA GLU A 469 -15.26 -17.52 -18.67
C GLU A 469 -15.36 -18.27 -20.00
N GLY A 470 -16.37 -17.94 -20.81
CA GLY A 470 -16.60 -18.56 -22.11
C GLY A 470 -17.14 -20.01 -22.07
N LYS A 471 -17.54 -20.53 -20.91
CA LYS A 471 -18.14 -21.87 -20.77
C LYS A 471 -19.63 -21.78 -20.39
N GLU A 472 -20.41 -22.70 -20.94
CA GLU A 472 -21.85 -22.86 -20.62
C GLU A 472 -22.11 -23.64 -19.31
N TYR A 473 -21.06 -23.97 -18.57
CA TYR A 473 -21.12 -24.69 -17.31
C TYR A 473 -20.24 -24.01 -16.25
N ALA A 474 -20.57 -24.22 -14.98
CA ALA A 474 -19.78 -23.82 -13.82
C ALA A 474 -18.89 -24.99 -13.34
N ALA A 475 -18.05 -24.77 -12.33
CA ALA A 475 -17.24 -25.82 -11.73
C ALA A 475 -17.42 -25.91 -10.20
N LEU A 476 -17.59 -27.11 -9.68
CA LEU A 476 -17.57 -27.39 -8.24
C LEU A 476 -16.14 -27.62 -7.77
N SER A 477 -15.69 -26.88 -6.77
CA SER A 477 -14.44 -27.21 -6.07
C SER A 477 -14.74 -28.17 -4.91
N LEU A 478 -14.12 -29.35 -4.94
CA LEU A 478 -14.20 -30.32 -3.85
C LEU A 478 -12.89 -30.32 -3.06
N ARG A 479 -12.95 -30.08 -1.74
CA ARG A 479 -11.74 -29.96 -0.91
C ARG A 479 -11.92 -30.68 0.44
N PRO A 480 -11.06 -31.65 0.79
CA PRO A 480 -11.06 -32.27 2.11
C PRO A 480 -10.90 -31.23 3.23
N GLU A 481 -11.70 -31.35 4.27
CA GLU A 481 -11.82 -30.39 5.38
C GLU A 481 -12.20 -31.14 6.68
N LEU A 482 -12.24 -30.43 7.82
CA LEU A 482 -12.71 -30.99 9.09
C LEU A 482 -14.02 -30.35 9.55
N PHE A 483 -14.91 -31.17 10.13
CA PHE A 483 -16.11 -30.70 10.82
C PHE A 483 -15.96 -30.87 12.33
N PHE A 484 -15.96 -29.75 13.04
CA PHE A 484 -15.97 -29.69 14.50
C PHE A 484 -17.42 -29.77 15.01
N THR A 485 -17.75 -30.85 15.74
CA THR A 485 -19.07 -31.05 16.34
C THR A 485 -19.29 -30.13 17.55
N ASP A 486 -18.26 -29.89 18.35
CA ASP A 486 -18.29 -28.92 19.44
C ASP A 486 -18.29 -27.48 18.90
N LYS A 487 -19.40 -26.78 19.13
CA LYS A 487 -19.60 -25.38 18.75
C LYS A 487 -18.88 -24.38 19.66
N ASN A 488 -18.58 -24.76 20.90
CA ASN A 488 -17.98 -23.90 21.91
C ASN A 488 -16.46 -24.07 22.02
N MET A 489 -15.87 -25.03 21.30
CA MET A 489 -14.43 -25.25 21.25
C MET A 489 -13.66 -23.93 20.96
N PRO A 490 -12.67 -23.57 21.80
CA PRO A 490 -11.86 -22.38 21.61
C PRO A 490 -11.21 -22.31 20.22
N LYS A 491 -11.10 -21.10 19.67
CA LYS A 491 -10.53 -20.86 18.33
C LYS A 491 -9.11 -21.40 18.20
N GLU A 492 -8.27 -21.20 19.21
CA GLU A 492 -6.88 -21.66 19.23
C GLU A 492 -6.79 -23.20 19.15
N GLN A 493 -7.64 -23.90 19.91
CA GLN A 493 -7.69 -25.36 19.89
C GLN A 493 -8.16 -25.88 18.52
N ARG A 494 -9.16 -25.25 17.90
CA ARG A 494 -9.58 -25.58 16.52
C ARG A 494 -8.46 -25.38 15.51
N GLN A 495 -7.71 -24.28 15.63
CA GLN A 495 -6.57 -23.99 14.76
C GLN A 495 -5.47 -25.04 14.91
N GLU A 496 -5.17 -25.46 16.13
CA GLU A 496 -4.16 -26.48 16.41
C GLU A 496 -4.53 -27.84 15.77
N ILE A 497 -5.77 -28.28 15.95
CA ILE A 497 -6.26 -29.54 15.35
C ILE A 497 -6.25 -29.45 13.82
N SER A 498 -6.68 -28.32 13.26
CA SER A 498 -6.64 -28.09 11.82
C SER A 498 -5.20 -28.13 11.30
N ARG A 499 -4.26 -27.52 12.02
CA ARG A 499 -2.83 -27.55 11.69
C ARG A 499 -2.29 -28.99 11.68
N GLN A 500 -2.65 -29.82 12.66
CA GLN A 500 -2.26 -31.23 12.71
C GLN A 500 -2.73 -32.02 11.49
N TYR A 501 -3.95 -31.75 11.00
CA TYR A 501 -4.49 -32.37 9.80
C TYR A 501 -3.83 -31.86 8.51
N PHE A 502 -3.87 -30.55 8.27
CA PHE A 502 -3.43 -29.95 7.01
C PHE A 502 -1.92 -29.98 6.80
N SER A 503 -1.12 -30.01 7.87
CA SER A 503 0.35 -30.07 7.74
C SER A 503 0.85 -31.37 7.12
N LYS A 504 0.12 -32.47 7.31
CA LYS A 504 0.44 -33.80 6.78
C LYS A 504 -0.32 -34.15 5.49
N LEU A 505 -1.21 -33.26 5.04
CA LEU A 505 -2.02 -33.47 3.84
C LEU A 505 -1.24 -33.06 2.59
N TRP A 506 -0.14 -33.78 2.32
CA TRP A 506 0.70 -33.63 1.12
C TRP A 506 0.00 -34.19 -0.11
N ASN A 507 0.53 -33.91 -1.30
CA ASN A 507 -0.09 -34.23 -2.60
C ASN A 507 -0.68 -35.64 -2.68
N LYS A 508 0.12 -36.68 -2.37
CA LYS A 508 -0.34 -38.08 -2.44
C LYS A 508 -1.49 -38.35 -1.48
N LYS A 509 -1.37 -37.93 -0.21
CA LYS A 509 -2.42 -38.15 0.79
C LYS A 509 -3.70 -37.36 0.51
N TYR A 510 -3.55 -36.14 -0.03
CA TYR A 510 -4.66 -35.33 -0.48
C TYR A 510 -5.40 -36.02 -1.63
N ASP A 511 -4.67 -36.51 -2.65
CA ASP A 511 -5.23 -37.22 -3.80
C ASP A 511 -5.98 -38.49 -3.38
N GLU A 512 -5.40 -39.29 -2.48
CA GLU A 512 -6.05 -40.46 -1.88
C GLU A 512 -7.36 -40.07 -1.18
N THR A 513 -7.31 -39.04 -0.33
CA THR A 513 -8.49 -38.55 0.42
C THR A 513 -9.56 -38.01 -0.53
N LEU A 514 -9.16 -37.31 -1.59
CA LEU A 514 -10.10 -36.78 -2.59
C LEU A 514 -10.74 -37.93 -3.38
N LYS A 515 -9.98 -38.96 -3.77
CA LYS A 515 -10.50 -40.17 -4.40
C LYS A 515 -11.49 -40.94 -3.53
N GLU A 516 -11.25 -41.02 -2.22
CA GLU A 516 -12.23 -41.57 -1.27
C GLU A 516 -13.56 -40.78 -1.35
N TRP A 517 -13.51 -39.45 -1.32
CA TRP A 517 -14.70 -38.61 -1.48
C TRP A 517 -15.36 -38.73 -2.86
N GLU A 518 -14.57 -38.82 -3.93
CA GLU A 518 -15.06 -39.05 -5.30
C GLU A 518 -15.86 -40.35 -5.37
N SER A 519 -15.37 -41.42 -4.75
CA SER A 519 -16.07 -42.71 -4.71
C SER A 519 -17.41 -42.63 -3.96
N ILE A 520 -17.47 -41.84 -2.88
CA ILE A 520 -18.69 -41.65 -2.07
C ILE A 520 -19.73 -40.85 -2.85
N ILE A 521 -19.28 -39.79 -3.53
CA ILE A 521 -20.16 -38.82 -4.19
C ILE A 521 -20.64 -39.34 -5.54
N PHE A 522 -19.70 -39.74 -6.41
CA PHE A 522 -19.99 -40.06 -7.80
C PHE A 522 -20.31 -41.53 -8.02
N LYS A 523 -19.79 -42.45 -7.19
CA LYS A 523 -19.90 -43.92 -7.41
C LYS A 523 -19.53 -44.31 -8.86
N ASN A 524 -18.49 -43.68 -9.40
CA ASN A 524 -18.00 -43.79 -10.78
C ASN A 524 -18.96 -43.33 -11.89
N ASN A 525 -20.04 -42.62 -11.57
CA ASN A 525 -21.01 -42.12 -12.54
C ASN A 525 -21.13 -40.59 -12.53
N HIS A 526 -21.61 -40.04 -13.64
CA HIS A 526 -22.10 -38.66 -13.69
C HIS A 526 -23.31 -38.52 -12.76
N LEU A 527 -23.39 -37.41 -12.02
CA LEU A 527 -24.52 -37.15 -11.13
C LEU A 527 -25.58 -36.32 -11.82
N ARG A 528 -26.84 -36.73 -11.68
CA ARG A 528 -28.02 -36.00 -12.14
C ARG A 528 -29.07 -35.99 -11.03
N PHE A 529 -29.50 -34.80 -10.61
CA PHE A 529 -30.56 -34.66 -9.61
C PHE A 529 -31.37 -33.38 -9.81
N CYS A 530 -32.58 -33.35 -9.27
CA CYS A 530 -33.50 -32.21 -9.35
C CYS A 530 -33.83 -31.68 -7.95
N ILE A 531 -33.99 -30.37 -7.84
CA ILE A 531 -34.41 -29.72 -6.60
C ILE A 531 -35.52 -28.70 -6.91
N PRO A 532 -36.78 -28.94 -6.48
CA PRO A 532 -37.26 -30.12 -5.73
C PRO A 532 -37.23 -31.44 -6.53
N LYS A 533 -37.35 -32.57 -5.82
CA LYS A 533 -37.29 -33.91 -6.44
C LYS A 533 -38.36 -34.05 -7.53
N GLY A 534 -37.98 -34.57 -8.70
CA GLY A 534 -38.88 -34.75 -9.85
C GLY A 534 -39.10 -33.51 -10.71
N ASN A 535 -38.59 -32.34 -10.33
CA ASN A 535 -38.72 -31.13 -11.14
C ASN A 535 -37.54 -30.96 -12.11
N GLU A 536 -37.67 -31.50 -13.33
CA GLU A 536 -36.61 -31.44 -14.36
C GLU A 536 -36.20 -30.02 -14.75
N ARG A 537 -37.04 -29.02 -14.47
CA ARG A 537 -36.72 -27.61 -14.73
C ARG A 537 -35.70 -27.03 -13.74
N PHE A 538 -35.40 -27.75 -12.66
CA PHE A 538 -34.36 -27.40 -11.68
C PHE A 538 -33.35 -28.55 -11.53
N GLN A 539 -32.84 -28.99 -12.67
CA GLN A 539 -31.90 -30.09 -12.76
C GLN A 539 -30.44 -29.63 -12.67
N PHE A 540 -29.66 -30.36 -11.89
CA PHE A 540 -28.21 -30.23 -11.78
C PHE A 540 -27.54 -31.45 -12.43
N GLN A 541 -26.47 -31.22 -13.18
CA GLN A 541 -25.64 -32.29 -13.77
C GLN A 541 -24.18 -32.06 -13.40
N ILE A 542 -23.53 -33.05 -12.78
CA ILE A 542 -22.13 -32.94 -12.35
C ILE A 542 -21.30 -34.05 -13.00
N SER A 543 -20.19 -33.67 -13.61
CA SER A 543 -19.20 -34.61 -14.14
C SER A 543 -18.40 -35.24 -13.00
N ASN A 544 -18.08 -36.54 -13.11
CA ASN A 544 -17.20 -37.26 -12.19
C ASN A 544 -15.71 -37.08 -12.53
N ASN A 545 -15.38 -36.46 -13.66
CA ASN A 545 -14.01 -36.17 -14.05
C ASN A 545 -13.63 -34.75 -13.63
N SER A 546 -12.53 -34.63 -12.87
CA SER A 546 -11.96 -33.32 -12.54
C SER A 546 -11.29 -32.68 -13.77
N SER A 547 -11.24 -31.36 -13.82
CA SER A 547 -10.47 -30.64 -14.82
C SER A 547 -8.97 -30.79 -14.61
N LEU A 548 -8.23 -30.48 -15.67
CA LEU A 548 -6.77 -30.46 -15.69
C LEU A 548 -6.27 -29.07 -16.09
N SER A 549 -5.07 -28.74 -15.64
CA SER A 549 -4.34 -27.55 -16.07
C SER A 549 -3.03 -27.95 -16.72
N LEU A 550 -2.61 -27.22 -17.76
CA LEU A 550 -1.36 -27.47 -18.48
C LEU A 550 -0.41 -26.27 -18.35
N LEU A 551 0.77 -26.49 -17.79
CA LEU A 551 1.85 -25.50 -17.79
C LEU A 551 2.75 -25.70 -19.00
N LEU A 552 2.96 -24.61 -19.73
CA LEU A 552 3.80 -24.55 -20.91
C LEU A 552 5.23 -24.13 -20.54
N GLY A 553 6.21 -24.80 -21.15
CA GLY A 553 7.63 -24.50 -21.05
C GLY A 553 8.14 -23.69 -22.24
N LYS A 554 9.47 -23.52 -22.29
CA LYS A 554 10.17 -22.96 -23.45
C LYS A 554 10.26 -24.02 -24.55
N ASP A 555 10.46 -23.58 -25.80
CA ASP A 555 10.49 -24.49 -26.95
C ASP A 555 11.65 -25.49 -26.91
N GLN A 556 12.73 -25.18 -26.17
CA GLN A 556 13.88 -26.06 -25.95
C GLN A 556 13.66 -27.10 -24.84
N ASP A 557 12.57 -27.00 -24.06
CA ASP A 557 12.28 -27.93 -22.98
C ASP A 557 11.76 -29.27 -23.52
N LEU A 558 12.08 -30.38 -22.85
CA LEU A 558 11.52 -31.70 -23.14
C LEU A 558 10.00 -31.72 -22.89
N ALA A 559 9.21 -31.97 -23.93
CA ALA A 559 7.76 -32.07 -23.85
C ALA A 559 7.30 -33.36 -23.18
N ILE A 560 6.25 -33.26 -22.36
CA ILE A 560 5.51 -34.44 -21.88
C ILE A 560 4.52 -34.90 -22.94
N VAL A 561 4.32 -36.22 -23.05
CA VAL A 561 3.28 -36.80 -23.89
C VAL A 561 2.00 -36.91 -23.08
N ILE A 562 0.96 -36.18 -23.49
CA ILE A 562 -0.34 -36.17 -22.82
C ILE A 562 -1.23 -37.24 -23.46
N PRO A 563 -1.76 -38.22 -22.69
CA PRO A 563 -2.72 -39.19 -23.20
C PRO A 563 -3.96 -38.50 -23.79
N GLN A 564 -4.42 -38.97 -24.96
CA GLN A 564 -5.53 -38.35 -25.68
C GLN A 564 -6.82 -38.26 -24.84
N GLN A 565 -7.07 -39.26 -23.99
CA GLN A 565 -8.21 -39.30 -23.06
C GLN A 565 -8.23 -38.15 -22.03
N LEU A 566 -7.05 -37.60 -21.70
CA LEU A 566 -6.91 -36.49 -20.75
C LEU A 566 -6.96 -35.13 -21.43
N SER A 567 -6.69 -35.07 -22.74
CA SER A 567 -6.61 -33.81 -23.49
C SER A 567 -7.90 -32.99 -23.41
N SER A 568 -9.06 -33.64 -23.48
CA SER A 568 -10.39 -33.00 -23.39
C SER A 568 -10.71 -32.45 -22.00
N ARG A 569 -9.96 -32.86 -20.97
CA ARG A 569 -10.10 -32.38 -19.59
C ARG A 569 -9.27 -31.13 -19.29
N ILE A 570 -8.34 -30.76 -20.18
CA ILE A 570 -7.49 -29.57 -20.01
C ILE A 570 -8.34 -28.32 -20.17
N LEU A 571 -8.58 -27.65 -19.06
CA LEU A 571 -9.43 -26.47 -19.00
C LEU A 571 -8.62 -25.18 -18.98
N PHE A 572 -7.47 -25.19 -18.32
CA PHE A 572 -6.66 -23.99 -18.13
C PHE A 572 -5.23 -24.20 -18.62
N ARG A 573 -4.61 -23.09 -19.04
CA ARG A 573 -3.22 -23.07 -19.49
C ARG A 573 -2.43 -22.02 -18.73
N GLY A 574 -1.14 -22.28 -18.61
CA GLY A 574 -0.25 -21.49 -17.79
C GLY A 574 1.21 -21.64 -18.20
N GLY A 575 2.10 -21.09 -17.40
CA GLY A 575 3.55 -21.20 -17.61
C GLY A 575 4.30 -21.10 -16.30
N ILE A 576 5.63 -20.96 -16.39
CA ILE A 576 6.51 -20.84 -15.21
C ILE A 576 7.44 -19.66 -15.40
N ILE A 577 7.46 -18.78 -14.40
CA ILE A 577 8.40 -17.67 -14.29
C ILE A 577 9.65 -18.15 -13.54
N PRO A 578 10.87 -17.83 -14.03
CA PRO A 578 12.10 -18.17 -13.32
C PRO A 578 12.16 -17.48 -11.97
N GLU A 579 12.98 -18.02 -11.07
CA GLU A 579 13.10 -17.45 -9.74
C GLU A 579 13.85 -16.11 -9.78
N PRO A 580 13.32 -15.03 -9.16
CA PRO A 580 13.92 -13.71 -9.26
C PRO A 580 15.30 -13.68 -8.61
N LEU A 581 16.20 -12.97 -9.30
CA LEU A 581 17.56 -12.73 -8.85
C LEU A 581 17.65 -11.45 -8.03
N LEU A 582 18.49 -11.50 -7.00
CA LEU A 582 18.85 -10.37 -6.15
C LEU A 582 20.23 -9.87 -6.58
N CYS A 583 20.43 -8.57 -6.50
CA CYS A 583 21.65 -7.89 -6.89
C CYS A 583 22.53 -7.60 -5.68
N PHE A 584 23.81 -7.94 -5.80
CA PHE A 584 24.87 -7.69 -4.84
C PHE A 584 26.08 -7.11 -5.58
N PRO A 585 26.65 -5.99 -5.14
CA PRO A 585 27.81 -5.42 -5.81
C PRO A 585 29.08 -6.28 -5.58
N SER A 586 29.93 -6.39 -6.61
CA SER A 586 31.23 -7.10 -6.51
C SER A 586 32.24 -6.35 -5.63
N ILE A 587 33.31 -7.05 -5.20
CA ILE A 587 34.32 -6.59 -4.24
C ILE A 587 35.10 -5.34 -4.68
N ASN A 588 35.08 -4.98 -5.97
CA ASN A 588 35.73 -3.80 -6.59
C ASN A 588 34.75 -2.87 -7.33
N ALA A 589 33.42 -3.10 -7.21
CA ALA A 589 32.37 -2.35 -7.92
C ALA A 589 32.44 -2.36 -9.46
N GLU A 590 33.23 -3.24 -10.08
CA GLU A 590 33.34 -3.31 -11.54
C GLU A 590 32.13 -4.01 -12.20
N ARG A 591 31.46 -4.92 -11.47
CA ARG A 591 30.28 -5.66 -11.94
C ARG A 591 29.29 -5.96 -10.82
N ASP A 592 28.00 -6.04 -11.17
CA ASP A 592 26.95 -6.57 -10.30
C ASP A 592 26.94 -8.11 -10.33
N ASN A 593 26.80 -8.72 -9.16
CA ASN A 593 26.64 -10.15 -8.98
C ASN A 593 25.18 -10.48 -8.63
N PHE A 594 24.70 -11.63 -9.09
CA PHE A 594 23.31 -12.03 -8.96
C PHE A 594 23.16 -13.37 -8.25
N ASP A 595 22.28 -13.43 -7.26
CA ASP A 595 21.95 -14.68 -6.57
C ASP A 595 20.46 -14.72 -6.22
N TRP A 596 19.83 -15.89 -6.32
CA TRP A 596 18.43 -16.07 -5.90
C TRP A 596 18.29 -16.27 -4.38
N ASN A 597 19.37 -16.63 -3.68
CA ASN A 597 19.40 -16.86 -2.24
C ASN A 597 20.07 -15.68 -1.52
N GLN A 598 19.35 -15.07 -0.57
CA GLN A 598 19.80 -13.88 0.16
C GLN A 598 21.10 -14.12 0.93
N MET A 599 21.17 -15.21 1.70
CA MET A 599 22.29 -15.48 2.59
C MET A 599 23.54 -15.85 1.80
N ARG A 600 23.41 -16.70 0.78
CA ARG A 600 24.52 -17.06 -0.12
C ARG A 600 25.03 -15.85 -0.89
N GLY A 601 24.11 -14.98 -1.32
CA GLY A 601 24.43 -13.70 -1.93
C GLY A 601 25.29 -12.83 -1.02
N LEU A 602 24.90 -12.65 0.25
CA LEU A 602 25.67 -11.89 1.24
C LEU A 602 27.00 -12.54 1.62
N VAL A 603 27.06 -13.86 1.74
CA VAL A 603 28.31 -14.56 2.10
C VAL A 603 29.36 -14.48 0.98
N ARG A 604 28.91 -14.51 -0.28
CA ARG A 604 29.81 -14.51 -1.45
C ARG A 604 30.15 -13.11 -1.97
N ASN A 605 29.36 -12.10 -1.59
CA ASN A 605 29.43 -10.75 -2.12
C ASN A 605 29.32 -9.72 -0.99
N LYS A 606 29.05 -8.45 -1.33
CA LYS A 606 28.87 -7.37 -0.37
C LYS A 606 27.41 -6.90 -0.34
N PRO A 607 26.93 -6.30 0.75
CA PRO A 607 25.61 -5.67 0.75
C PRO A 607 25.55 -4.49 -0.22
N THR A 608 24.35 -4.13 -0.68
CA THR A 608 24.16 -3.10 -1.70
C THR A 608 24.75 -1.74 -1.31
N ASP A 609 24.68 -1.37 -0.04
CA ASP A 609 25.16 -0.09 0.47
C ASP A 609 26.64 -0.08 0.87
N TYR A 610 27.40 -1.16 0.66
CA TYR A 610 28.83 -1.22 1.01
C TYR A 610 29.68 -0.10 0.39
N TRP A 611 29.38 0.28 -0.86
CA TRP A 611 30.13 1.27 -1.65
C TRP A 611 29.68 2.70 -1.43
N LYS A 612 28.46 2.86 -0.92
CA LYS A 612 27.85 4.14 -0.67
C LYS A 612 28.16 4.48 0.78
N ASP A 613 29.14 5.34 1.06
CA ASP A 613 29.29 6.16 2.29
C ASP A 613 30.48 5.88 3.25
N GLU A 614 31.28 6.93 3.49
CA GLU A 614 32.14 7.08 4.66
C GLU A 614 31.35 7.17 5.99
N LYS A 615 30.05 7.52 6.00
CA LYS A 615 29.23 7.47 7.23
C LYS A 615 28.97 6.05 7.72
N PHE A 616 29.04 5.06 6.84
CA PHE A 616 28.90 3.65 7.20
C PHE A 616 30.22 2.99 7.60
N SER A 617 31.33 3.75 7.58
CA SER A 617 32.58 3.39 8.26
C SER A 617 32.38 3.24 9.78
N ILE A 618 31.37 3.91 10.33
CA ILE A 618 30.95 3.77 11.71
C ILE A 618 30.11 2.49 11.80
N GLY A 619 30.62 1.50 12.54
CA GLY A 619 29.92 0.24 12.79
C GLY A 619 28.55 0.42 13.44
N VAL A 620 27.73 -0.64 13.41
CA VAL A 620 26.39 -0.66 14.00
C VAL A 620 26.51 -0.74 15.51
N SER A 621 25.98 0.25 16.24
CA SER A 621 25.92 0.24 17.70
C SER A 621 24.58 -0.30 18.21
N LEU A 622 24.63 -1.13 19.25
CA LEU A 622 23.44 -1.62 19.93
C LEU A 622 23.28 -0.97 21.32
N SER A 623 22.04 -0.86 21.76
CA SER A 623 21.67 -0.61 23.15
C SER A 623 20.64 -1.64 23.59
N VAL A 624 20.58 -1.94 24.88
CA VAL A 624 19.73 -3.02 25.40
C VAL A 624 18.84 -2.52 26.53
N ILE A 625 17.59 -2.97 26.52
CA ILE A 625 16.66 -2.89 27.64
C ILE A 625 16.27 -4.32 28.03
N ALA A 626 16.62 -4.75 29.25
CA ALA A 626 16.30 -6.08 29.76
C ALA A 626 16.19 -6.10 31.29
N PRO A 627 15.45 -7.04 31.90
CA PRO A 627 15.48 -7.24 33.36
C PRO A 627 16.87 -7.65 33.84
N ILE A 628 17.27 -7.18 35.02
CA ILE A 628 18.60 -7.44 35.58
C ILE A 628 18.85 -8.95 35.76
N GLU A 629 17.82 -9.68 36.17
CA GLU A 629 17.84 -11.13 36.42
C GLU A 629 18.07 -11.95 35.14
N LYS A 630 17.66 -11.42 33.98
CA LYS A 630 17.75 -12.10 32.67
C LYS A 630 18.90 -11.57 31.82
N SER A 631 19.57 -10.50 32.25
CA SER A 631 20.54 -9.75 31.43
C SER A 631 21.75 -10.57 31.01
N ASN A 632 22.33 -11.37 31.92
CA ASN A 632 23.49 -12.22 31.58
C ASN A 632 23.16 -13.26 30.50
N ARG A 633 21.99 -13.89 30.62
CA ARG A 633 21.51 -14.87 29.64
C ARG A 633 21.26 -14.23 28.27
N PHE A 634 20.63 -13.05 28.28
CA PHE A 634 20.36 -12.30 27.05
C PHE A 634 21.66 -11.80 26.39
N ALA A 635 22.63 -11.30 27.16
CA ALA A 635 23.95 -10.93 26.69
C ALA A 635 24.68 -12.12 26.03
N GLY A 636 24.62 -13.29 26.65
CA GLY A 636 25.16 -14.53 26.07
C GLY A 636 24.52 -14.87 24.71
N PHE A 637 23.20 -14.72 24.58
CA PHE A 637 22.49 -14.95 23.32
C PHE A 637 22.92 -13.98 22.21
N ILE A 638 22.91 -12.67 22.47
CA ILE A 638 23.26 -11.66 21.45
C ILE A 638 24.74 -11.71 21.07
N SER A 639 25.63 -12.21 21.94
CA SER A 639 27.05 -12.40 21.62
C SER A 639 27.30 -13.35 20.44
N ASN A 640 26.33 -14.23 20.13
CA ASN A 640 26.40 -15.12 18.97
C ASN A 640 26.34 -14.37 17.64
N LEU A 641 25.90 -13.11 17.61
CA LEU A 641 25.95 -12.26 16.40
C LEU A 641 27.38 -12.10 15.86
N SER A 642 28.39 -12.20 16.72
CA SER A 642 29.80 -12.07 16.34
C SER A 642 30.50 -13.40 16.09
N ARG A 643 29.79 -14.54 16.19
CA ARG A 643 30.37 -15.89 16.09
C ARG A 643 29.95 -16.58 14.81
N ASN A 644 30.79 -17.51 14.34
CA ASN A 644 30.42 -18.42 13.27
C ASN A 644 29.49 -19.50 13.80
N LEU A 645 28.39 -19.76 13.10
CA LEU A 645 27.40 -20.76 13.47
C LEU A 645 27.01 -21.59 12.26
N SER A 646 26.93 -22.90 12.42
CA SER A 646 26.39 -23.79 11.40
C SER A 646 24.95 -24.19 11.75
N PRO A 647 24.06 -24.39 10.75
CA PRO A 647 22.73 -24.96 10.99
C PRO A 647 22.80 -26.33 11.66
N VAL A 648 21.82 -26.67 12.49
CA VAL A 648 21.73 -27.96 13.19
C VAL A 648 21.75 -29.13 12.20
N LYS A 649 21.09 -28.97 11.05
CA LYS A 649 21.15 -29.92 9.94
C LYS A 649 22.19 -29.45 8.93
N LYS A 650 23.27 -30.22 8.80
CA LYS A 650 24.36 -29.93 7.84
C LYS A 650 23.90 -30.00 6.37
N ASP A 651 22.89 -30.80 6.04
CA ASP A 651 22.32 -30.93 4.69
C ASP A 651 21.10 -30.03 4.46
N HIS A 652 21.18 -28.74 4.84
CA HIS A 652 20.06 -27.84 4.62
C HIS A 652 19.99 -27.37 3.15
N ASP A 653 18.79 -27.37 2.56
CA ASP A 653 18.60 -26.99 1.15
C ASP A 653 18.42 -25.48 0.90
N TYR A 654 18.65 -24.63 1.91
CA TYR A 654 18.39 -23.18 1.86
C TYR A 654 19.34 -22.35 2.72
N LEU A 655 19.61 -22.81 3.95
CA LEU A 655 20.46 -22.11 4.90
C LEU A 655 21.93 -22.34 4.60
N VAL A 656 22.72 -21.29 4.81
CA VAL A 656 24.19 -21.33 4.81
C VAL A 656 24.69 -21.03 6.21
N ASP A 657 25.94 -21.43 6.49
CA ASP A 657 26.61 -21.08 7.73
C ASP A 657 26.63 -19.56 7.92
N TYR A 658 26.32 -19.12 9.14
CA TYR A 658 26.42 -17.73 9.52
C TYR A 658 27.90 -17.40 9.81
N PRO A 659 28.54 -16.49 9.06
CA PRO A 659 29.97 -16.21 9.19
C PRO A 659 30.30 -15.15 10.25
N GLY A 660 29.32 -14.74 11.07
CA GLY A 660 29.41 -13.57 11.95
C GLY A 660 29.01 -12.27 11.25
N PHE A 661 28.55 -11.28 12.03
CA PHE A 661 27.96 -10.04 11.52
C PHE A 661 28.93 -9.26 10.64
N ASN A 662 30.19 -9.12 11.10
CA ASN A 662 31.21 -8.37 10.39
C ASN A 662 31.54 -8.99 9.04
N SER A 663 31.60 -10.32 8.95
CA SER A 663 31.88 -11.02 7.70
C SER A 663 30.69 -10.99 6.74
N ALA A 664 29.47 -11.13 7.26
CA ALA A 664 28.26 -11.16 6.44
C ALA A 664 27.90 -9.80 5.82
N TYR A 665 28.15 -8.71 6.55
CA TYR A 665 27.72 -7.37 6.17
C TYR A 665 28.88 -6.38 5.93
N HIS A 666 30.12 -6.82 6.12
CA HIS A 666 31.32 -5.98 5.98
C HIS A 666 31.27 -4.68 6.81
N THR A 667 30.64 -4.71 7.98
CA THR A 667 30.55 -3.60 8.93
C THR A 667 30.77 -4.10 10.35
N GLN A 668 31.41 -3.30 11.19
CA GLN A 668 31.58 -3.65 12.61
C GLN A 668 30.24 -3.62 13.36
N LEU A 669 30.08 -4.47 14.38
CA LEU A 669 28.96 -4.49 15.31
C LEU A 669 29.46 -4.27 16.75
N PHE A 670 28.93 -3.26 17.44
CA PHE A 670 29.23 -2.96 18.83
C PHE A 670 28.09 -3.43 19.73
N ILE A 671 28.33 -4.53 20.46
CA ILE A 671 27.37 -5.13 21.40
C ILE A 671 27.71 -4.67 22.83
N PRO A 672 26.79 -4.03 23.56
CA PRO A 672 27.05 -3.58 24.94
C PRO A 672 27.03 -4.75 25.92
N SER A 673 27.83 -4.65 26.98
CA SER A 673 27.79 -5.57 28.11
C SER A 673 26.82 -5.09 29.19
N PRO A 674 26.22 -6.01 29.99
CA PRO A 674 25.46 -5.63 31.18
C PRO A 674 26.29 -4.71 32.10
N GLY A 675 25.68 -3.63 32.58
CA GLY A 675 26.32 -2.63 33.46
C GLY A 675 26.92 -1.43 32.74
N THR A 676 26.95 -1.43 31.41
CA THR A 676 27.31 -0.24 30.61
C THR A 676 26.16 0.77 30.54
N ASP A 677 26.46 2.02 30.21
CA ASP A 677 25.48 3.09 29.98
C ASP A 677 24.45 2.74 28.89
N LYS A 678 24.89 1.96 27.88
CA LYS A 678 24.08 1.41 26.79
C LYS A 678 23.19 0.22 27.20
N TRP A 679 23.21 -0.21 28.46
CA TRP A 679 22.35 -1.27 29.02
C TRP A 679 21.45 -0.74 30.13
N GLN A 680 20.14 -0.65 29.86
CA GLN A 680 19.15 -0.17 30.83
C GLN A 680 18.34 -1.34 31.42
N TYR A 681 18.14 -1.33 32.74
CA TYR A 681 17.46 -2.41 33.45
C TYR A 681 15.96 -2.17 33.60
N SER A 682 15.12 -2.99 32.97
CA SER A 682 13.67 -2.99 33.21
C SER A 682 13.31 -3.78 34.48
N LYS A 683 12.11 -3.59 35.03
CA LYS A 683 11.59 -4.53 36.04
C LYS A 683 11.29 -5.88 35.38
N LEU A 684 11.26 -6.95 36.18
CA LEU A 684 10.75 -8.24 35.74
C LEU A 684 9.22 -8.28 35.87
N ASP A 685 8.71 -7.91 37.04
CA ASP A 685 7.29 -7.90 37.37
C ASP A 685 6.67 -6.52 37.24
N TYR A 686 5.50 -6.49 36.59
CA TYR A 686 4.66 -5.30 36.43
C TYR A 686 3.22 -5.63 36.83
N THR A 687 2.46 -4.59 37.15
CA THR A 687 1.04 -4.70 37.47
C THR A 687 0.14 -4.58 36.24
N SER A 688 0.61 -3.90 35.18
CA SER A 688 -0.17 -3.67 33.96
C SER A 688 0.71 -3.45 32.73
N ALA A 689 0.12 -3.63 31.54
CA ALA A 689 0.75 -3.32 30.26
C ALA A 689 1.10 -1.82 30.12
N TYR A 690 0.35 -0.93 30.76
CA TYR A 690 0.62 0.52 30.76
C TYR A 690 1.90 0.84 31.54
N GLU A 691 2.12 0.19 32.67
CA GLU A 691 3.34 0.36 33.47
C GLU A 691 4.58 -0.09 32.66
N ILE A 692 4.49 -1.21 31.94
CA ILE A 692 5.54 -1.67 31.02
C ILE A 692 5.79 -0.60 29.94
N ALA A 693 4.74 -0.15 29.26
CA ALA A 693 4.87 0.83 28.19
C ALA A 693 5.55 2.12 28.68
N ALA A 694 5.17 2.64 29.84
CA ALA A 694 5.76 3.85 30.43
C ALA A 694 7.25 3.65 30.80
N ASP A 695 7.59 2.55 31.46
CA ASP A 695 8.97 2.25 31.88
C ASP A 695 9.90 2.07 30.67
N ILE A 696 9.47 1.30 29.67
CA ILE A 696 10.27 1.03 28.47
C ILE A 696 10.45 2.30 27.63
N THR A 697 9.41 3.12 27.45
CA THR A 697 9.52 4.37 26.69
C THR A 697 10.41 5.40 27.38
N GLN A 698 10.39 5.49 28.70
CA GLN A 698 11.33 6.32 29.45
C GLN A 698 12.79 5.89 29.22
N LYS A 699 13.06 4.58 29.25
CA LYS A 699 14.41 4.02 29.01
C LYS A 699 14.89 4.20 27.58
N ILE A 700 13.98 4.07 26.62
CA ILE A 700 14.25 4.38 25.21
C ILE A 700 14.74 5.83 25.07
N ASN A 701 14.06 6.80 25.71
CA ASN A 701 14.47 8.21 25.62
C ASN A 701 15.87 8.45 26.21
N ARG A 702 16.22 7.78 27.32
CA ARG A 702 17.57 7.88 27.90
C ARG A 702 18.64 7.35 26.93
N LEU A 703 18.38 6.21 26.30
CA LEU A 703 19.31 5.61 25.34
C LEU A 703 19.43 6.41 24.05
N ALA A 704 18.34 7.02 23.58
CA ALA A 704 18.30 7.80 22.35
C ALA A 704 19.14 9.09 22.41
N ILE A 705 19.35 9.66 23.61
CA ILE A 705 20.20 10.85 23.80
C ILE A 705 21.68 10.54 23.50
N ASN A 706 22.11 9.28 23.65
CA ASN A 706 23.51 8.87 23.49
C ASN A 706 23.92 8.53 22.04
N GLY A 707 23.09 8.90 21.05
CA GLY A 707 23.34 8.71 19.62
C GLY A 707 22.49 7.60 18.96
N GLN A 708 22.71 7.37 17.66
CA GLN A 708 21.97 6.35 16.89
C GLN A 708 22.46 4.93 17.21
N SER A 709 21.71 4.22 18.06
CA SER A 709 21.83 2.78 18.25
C SER A 709 20.53 2.05 17.93
N VAL A 710 20.63 0.79 17.51
CA VAL A 710 19.46 -0.10 17.45
C VAL A 710 19.18 -0.58 18.87
N ILE A 711 18.01 -0.25 19.42
CA ILE A 711 17.64 -0.63 20.79
C ILE A 711 16.98 -2.01 20.78
N LEU A 712 17.66 -2.99 21.38
CA LEU A 712 17.11 -4.32 21.63
C LEU A 712 16.29 -4.30 22.91
N ILE A 713 15.03 -4.74 22.84
CA ILE A 713 14.12 -4.80 23.99
C ILE A 713 13.80 -6.27 24.26
N PHE A 714 14.24 -6.78 25.40
CA PHE A 714 13.97 -8.14 25.81
C PHE A 714 12.57 -8.24 26.44
N ILE A 715 11.75 -9.16 25.95
CA ILE A 715 10.40 -9.44 26.44
C ILE A 715 10.43 -10.76 27.23
N PRO A 716 10.46 -10.70 28.57
CA PRO A 716 10.49 -11.89 29.42
C PRO A 716 9.13 -12.60 29.42
N LYS A 717 9.10 -13.90 29.73
CA LYS A 717 7.87 -14.72 29.73
C LYS A 717 6.81 -14.17 30.69
N GLU A 718 7.25 -13.55 31.77
CA GLU A 718 6.46 -12.93 32.82
C GLU A 718 5.52 -11.83 32.27
N TRP A 719 5.84 -11.23 31.12
CA TRP A 719 5.01 -10.21 30.46
C TRP A 719 3.94 -10.79 29.53
N GLU A 720 3.89 -12.11 29.29
CA GLU A 720 2.94 -12.72 28.34
C GLU A 720 1.47 -12.43 28.69
N LYS A 721 1.15 -12.20 29.96
CA LYS A 721 -0.18 -11.80 30.44
C LYS A 721 -0.56 -10.35 30.12
N PHE A 722 0.39 -9.53 29.69
CA PHE A 722 0.24 -8.08 29.45
C PHE A 722 0.45 -7.69 27.98
N LYS A 723 -0.04 -8.50 27.04
CA LYS A 723 0.09 -8.21 25.59
C LYS A 723 -0.79 -7.06 25.11
N THR A 724 -1.87 -6.76 25.83
CA THR A 724 -2.82 -5.71 25.43
C THR A 724 -2.94 -4.65 26.52
N LEU A 725 -2.86 -3.38 26.13
CA LEU A 725 -3.19 -2.23 26.99
C LEU A 725 -4.50 -1.59 26.53
N ASN A 726 -5.19 -0.90 27.45
CA ASN A 726 -6.31 -0.04 27.11
C ASN A 726 -5.79 1.40 26.97
N HIS A 727 -5.89 1.98 25.78
CA HIS A 727 -5.45 3.34 25.48
C HIS A 727 -6.61 4.11 24.85
N LYS A 728 -7.08 5.17 25.52
CA LYS A 728 -8.24 5.98 25.09
C LYS A 728 -9.50 5.14 24.78
N GLY A 729 -9.75 4.09 25.56
CA GLY A 729 -10.92 3.20 25.39
C GLY A 729 -10.72 2.05 24.39
N GLU A 730 -9.59 1.98 23.68
CA GLU A 730 -9.27 0.93 22.71
C GLU A 730 -8.26 -0.08 23.29
N LYS A 731 -8.44 -1.38 22.98
CA LYS A 731 -7.45 -2.43 23.29
C LYS A 731 -6.36 -2.44 22.23
N ILE A 732 -5.13 -2.10 22.62
CA ILE A 732 -3.97 -1.95 21.73
C ILE A 732 -2.90 -2.95 22.16
N ASP A 733 -2.22 -3.54 21.17
CA ASP A 733 -1.09 -4.44 21.41
C ASP A 733 0.15 -3.66 21.91
N LEU A 734 0.79 -4.15 22.97
CA LEU A 734 1.95 -3.53 23.60
C LEU A 734 3.14 -3.38 22.64
N HIS A 735 3.36 -4.37 21.77
CA HIS A 735 4.40 -4.31 20.74
C HIS A 735 4.14 -3.15 19.78
N ASN A 736 2.91 -3.06 19.27
CA ASN A 736 2.52 -2.00 18.34
C ASN A 736 2.61 -0.60 18.97
N TYR A 737 2.27 -0.49 20.26
CA TYR A 737 2.41 0.76 21.01
C TYR A 737 3.86 1.23 21.09
N ILE A 738 4.77 0.36 21.54
CA ILE A 738 6.20 0.68 21.64
C ILE A 738 6.76 1.03 20.26
N LYS A 739 6.38 0.28 19.21
CA LYS A 739 6.79 0.53 17.84
C LYS A 739 6.35 1.89 17.32
N ALA A 740 5.07 2.23 17.46
CA ALA A 740 4.55 3.54 17.08
C ALA A 740 5.29 4.67 17.82
N TYR A 741 5.50 4.50 19.13
CA TYR A 741 6.20 5.48 19.96
C TYR A 741 7.60 5.78 19.44
N CYS A 742 8.38 4.73 19.15
CA CYS A 742 9.76 4.85 18.67
C CYS A 742 9.83 5.43 17.26
N ALA A 743 9.00 4.93 16.35
CA ALA A 743 9.02 5.36 14.96
C ALA A 743 8.63 6.84 14.81
N SER A 744 7.69 7.34 15.63
CA SER A 744 7.32 8.77 15.69
C SER A 744 8.46 9.72 16.11
N ARG A 745 9.58 9.16 16.59
CA ARG A 745 10.79 9.85 17.05
C ARG A 745 12.04 9.45 16.25
N GLY A 746 11.89 8.66 15.18
CA GLY A 746 13.02 8.18 14.38
C GLY A 746 13.92 7.17 15.11
N ILE A 747 13.41 6.50 16.15
CA ILE A 747 14.18 5.53 16.95
C ILE A 747 13.91 4.11 16.46
N THR A 748 14.98 3.34 16.27
CA THR A 748 14.94 1.98 15.74
C THR A 748 14.99 0.94 16.86
N THR A 749 14.02 0.02 16.88
CA THR A 749 13.92 -0.99 17.94
C THR A 749 13.73 -2.42 17.41
N GLN A 750 14.24 -3.39 18.17
CA GLN A 750 14.01 -4.82 17.93
C GLN A 750 13.57 -5.49 19.23
N LEU A 751 12.34 -5.98 19.26
CA LEU A 751 11.81 -6.73 20.40
C LEU A 751 12.19 -8.22 20.26
N ILE A 752 12.64 -8.84 21.35
CA ILE A 752 13.07 -10.25 21.38
C ILE A 752 12.42 -10.94 22.56
N GLU A 753 11.56 -11.93 22.30
CA GLU A 753 10.90 -12.73 23.35
C GLU A 753 11.85 -13.80 23.94
N GLU A 754 11.73 -14.06 25.25
CA GLU A 754 12.56 -15.03 25.98
C GLU A 754 12.58 -16.42 25.34
N LYS A 755 11.46 -16.87 24.76
CA LYS A 755 11.36 -18.17 24.08
C LYS A 755 12.34 -18.33 22.91
N THR A 756 12.83 -17.22 22.33
CA THR A 756 13.80 -17.19 21.24
C THR A 756 15.19 -17.67 21.69
N LEU A 757 15.54 -17.47 22.97
CA LEU A 757 16.86 -17.82 23.51
C LEU A 757 17.05 -19.33 23.70
N THR A 758 15.96 -20.08 23.77
CA THR A 758 15.96 -21.55 23.99
C THR A 758 15.74 -22.35 22.71
N ASP A 759 15.66 -21.70 21.55
CA ASP A 759 15.36 -22.37 20.30
C ASP A 759 16.55 -23.23 19.84
N ILE A 760 16.25 -24.47 19.41
CA ILE A 760 17.25 -25.37 18.84
C ILE A 760 17.81 -24.84 17.52
N MET A 761 17.07 -24.01 16.78
CA MET A 761 17.45 -23.46 15.48
C MET A 761 18.28 -22.16 15.63
N LEU A 762 19.31 -22.19 16.48
CA LEU A 762 20.08 -20.99 16.86
C LEU A 762 20.67 -20.23 15.65
N CYS A 763 21.29 -20.94 14.70
CA CYS A 763 21.89 -20.32 13.51
C CYS A 763 20.87 -19.50 12.70
N GLU A 764 19.65 -20.03 12.51
CA GLU A 764 18.58 -19.33 11.79
C GLU A 764 18.13 -18.07 12.52
N LYS A 765 17.94 -18.16 13.84
CA LYS A 765 17.55 -17.02 14.69
C LYS A 765 18.59 -15.92 14.67
N ILE A 766 19.88 -16.27 14.69
CA ILE A 766 20.97 -15.31 14.60
C ILE A 766 21.05 -14.69 13.21
N TRP A 767 20.86 -15.46 12.13
CA TRP A 767 20.71 -14.89 10.78
C TRP A 767 19.57 -13.87 10.75
N TRP A 768 18.35 -14.24 11.17
CA TRP A 768 17.19 -13.33 11.22
C TRP A 768 17.45 -12.06 12.06
N LEU A 769 18.02 -12.22 13.25
CA LEU A 769 18.33 -11.09 14.11
C LEU A 769 19.39 -10.16 13.49
N SER A 770 20.41 -10.74 12.84
CA SER A 770 21.46 -9.96 12.17
C SER A 770 20.90 -9.08 11.05
N LEU A 771 19.95 -9.59 10.25
CA LEU A 771 19.27 -8.81 9.21
C LEU A 771 18.50 -7.66 9.80
N ALA A 772 17.69 -7.97 10.82
CA ALA A 772 16.84 -6.99 11.46
C ALA A 772 17.69 -5.85 12.03
N ILE A 773 18.82 -6.15 12.67
CA ILE A 773 19.77 -5.16 13.17
C ILE A 773 20.37 -4.33 12.01
N TYR A 774 20.84 -5.00 10.95
CA TYR A 774 21.43 -4.33 9.80
C TYR A 774 20.45 -3.35 9.16
N VAL A 775 19.26 -3.82 8.77
CA VAL A 775 18.23 -3.01 8.11
C VAL A 775 17.74 -1.88 9.01
N LYS A 776 17.59 -2.14 10.32
CA LYS A 776 17.18 -1.13 11.30
C LYS A 776 18.27 -0.10 11.59
N SER A 777 19.51 -0.34 11.20
CA SER A 777 20.54 0.71 11.17
C SER A 777 20.45 1.58 9.91
N LEU A 778 19.31 1.56 9.21
CA LEU A 778 19.01 2.28 7.97
C LEU A 778 19.91 1.87 6.79
N ARG A 779 20.30 0.59 6.77
CA ARG A 779 21.15 -0.02 5.75
C ARG A 779 20.35 -0.89 4.77
N THR A 780 20.89 -1.09 3.57
CA THR A 780 20.25 -1.85 2.47
C THR A 780 21.06 -3.12 2.18
N PRO A 781 20.55 -4.31 2.55
CA PRO A 781 21.33 -5.54 2.41
C PRO A 781 21.39 -6.06 0.97
N TRP A 782 20.28 -5.99 0.22
CA TRP A 782 20.20 -6.42 -1.18
C TRP A 782 19.07 -5.68 -1.91
N THR A 783 19.11 -5.73 -3.24
CA THR A 783 18.09 -5.16 -4.15
C THR A 783 17.65 -6.17 -5.21
N LEU A 784 16.58 -5.88 -5.95
CA LEU A 784 16.15 -6.67 -7.10
C LEU A 784 17.01 -6.38 -8.33
N ALA A 785 17.34 -7.42 -9.09
CA ALA A 785 18.22 -7.31 -10.25
C ALA A 785 17.58 -6.71 -11.52
N SER A 786 16.26 -6.89 -11.72
CA SER A 786 15.64 -6.72 -13.04
C SER A 786 14.17 -6.30 -12.97
N LEU A 787 13.90 -5.11 -12.44
CA LEU A 787 12.64 -4.41 -12.70
C LEU A 787 12.87 -3.27 -13.69
N ASP A 788 11.79 -2.86 -14.35
CA ASP A 788 11.79 -1.76 -15.30
C ASP A 788 12.17 -0.43 -14.62
N GLU A 789 13.10 0.32 -15.22
CA GLU A 789 13.65 1.55 -14.64
C GLU A 789 12.65 2.71 -14.61
N ASN A 790 11.59 2.64 -15.41
CA ASN A 790 10.56 3.67 -15.51
C ASN A 790 9.28 3.28 -14.74
N THR A 791 9.34 2.24 -13.91
CA THR A 791 8.21 1.74 -13.13
C THR A 791 8.39 2.03 -11.64
N ALA A 792 7.31 2.47 -11.01
CA ALA A 792 7.21 2.54 -9.56
C ALA A 792 6.00 1.75 -9.03
N TYR A 793 6.06 1.36 -7.77
CA TYR A 793 5.03 0.50 -7.15
C TYR A 793 4.48 1.14 -5.88
N ALA A 794 3.19 0.95 -5.64
CA ALA A 794 2.52 1.37 -4.41
C ALA A 794 1.65 0.24 -3.84
N GLY A 795 1.71 0.06 -2.52
CA GLY A 795 0.84 -0.85 -1.79
C GLY A 795 -0.18 -0.10 -0.95
N ILE A 796 -1.46 -0.51 -1.01
CA ILE A 796 -2.55 0.09 -0.25
C ILE A 796 -2.98 -0.82 0.92
N GLY A 797 -2.94 -0.27 2.13
CA GLY A 797 -3.53 -0.85 3.33
C GLY A 797 -4.60 0.07 3.93
N TYR A 798 -5.59 -0.49 4.62
CA TYR A 798 -6.59 0.29 5.37
C TYR A 798 -6.63 -0.16 6.83
N SER A 799 -6.85 0.80 7.72
CA SER A 799 -7.15 0.60 9.12
C SER A 799 -8.50 1.23 9.44
N ILE A 800 -9.39 0.46 10.07
CA ILE A 800 -10.73 0.91 10.45
C ILE A 800 -10.80 0.94 11.97
N LEU A 801 -11.24 2.08 12.50
CA LEU A 801 -11.37 2.28 13.93
C LEU A 801 -12.85 2.42 14.26
N SER A 802 -13.31 1.55 15.14
CA SER A 802 -14.70 1.53 15.60
C SER A 802 -14.85 2.37 16.86
N LYS A 803 -15.57 3.49 16.74
CA LYS A 803 -16.01 4.39 17.82
C LYS A 803 -14.89 5.05 18.64
N VAL A 804 -14.62 6.32 18.35
CA VAL A 804 -14.07 7.29 19.31
C VAL A 804 -15.11 8.42 19.36
N ASP A 805 -15.66 8.70 20.55
CA ASP A 805 -16.52 9.85 20.87
C ASP A 805 -17.66 10.17 19.88
N ASP A 806 -18.71 9.32 19.84
CA ASP A 806 -19.96 9.51 19.08
C ASP A 806 -19.87 9.77 17.56
N GLU A 807 -18.67 9.81 16.96
CA GLU A 807 -18.47 9.92 15.52
C GLU A 807 -18.33 8.58 14.78
N ARG A 808 -18.63 8.61 13.47
CA ARG A 808 -18.59 7.50 12.51
C ARG A 808 -17.22 6.82 12.44
N HIS A 809 -17.19 5.60 11.88
CA HIS A 809 -15.95 4.84 11.61
C HIS A 809 -14.86 5.71 10.95
N VAL A 810 -13.72 5.87 11.61
CA VAL A 810 -12.54 6.54 11.03
C VAL A 810 -11.75 5.51 10.24
N VAL A 811 -11.50 5.82 8.97
CA VAL A 811 -10.70 4.97 8.07
C VAL A 811 -9.40 5.69 7.73
N MET A 812 -8.28 5.03 8.03
CA MET A 812 -6.95 5.48 7.63
C MET A 812 -6.46 4.61 6.46
N GLY A 813 -6.21 5.23 5.32
CA GLY A 813 -5.45 4.63 4.22
C GLY A 813 -3.95 4.77 4.48
N CYS A 814 -3.20 3.74 4.13
CA CYS A 814 -1.73 3.72 4.15
C CYS A 814 -1.23 3.41 2.75
N SER A 815 -0.34 4.26 2.24
CA SER A 815 0.38 4.02 0.98
C SER A 815 1.85 3.87 1.25
N HIS A 816 2.42 2.76 0.79
CA HIS A 816 3.85 2.50 0.82
C HIS A 816 4.39 2.41 -0.60
N ILE A 817 5.34 3.28 -0.95
CA ILE A 817 5.94 3.33 -2.29
C ILE A 817 7.27 2.58 -2.36
N TYR A 818 7.53 1.99 -3.53
CA TYR A 818 8.74 1.24 -3.84
C TYR A 818 9.31 1.68 -5.18
N ASN A 819 10.64 1.67 -5.27
CA ASN A 819 11.36 1.91 -6.51
C ASN A 819 11.60 0.62 -7.31
N ARG A 820 12.26 0.77 -8.47
CA ARG A 820 12.70 -0.34 -9.33
C ARG A 820 13.63 -1.36 -8.66
N PHE A 821 14.31 -1.00 -7.57
CA PHE A 821 15.17 -1.92 -6.84
C PHE A 821 14.40 -2.76 -5.82
N GLY A 822 13.09 -2.53 -5.68
CA GLY A 822 12.25 -3.15 -4.66
C GLY A 822 12.48 -2.58 -3.27
N GLU A 823 13.19 -1.45 -3.15
CA GLU A 823 13.42 -0.77 -1.88
C GLU A 823 12.14 -0.02 -1.47
N GLY A 824 11.68 -0.23 -0.25
CA GLY A 824 10.60 0.57 0.33
C GLY A 824 11.13 1.96 0.66
N LEU A 825 10.59 2.99 0.01
CA LEU A 825 11.14 4.35 0.09
C LEU A 825 10.53 5.12 1.27
N LYS A 826 9.24 5.39 1.19
CA LYS A 826 8.47 6.16 2.17
C LYS A 826 7.06 5.60 2.26
N TYR A 827 6.45 5.73 3.42
CA TYR A 827 5.01 5.56 3.53
C TYR A 827 4.34 6.82 4.08
N LYS A 828 3.05 6.98 3.74
CA LYS A 828 2.20 8.08 4.19
C LYS A 828 0.83 7.57 4.62
N LEU A 829 0.26 8.22 5.63
CA LEU A 829 -1.07 7.94 6.15
C LEU A 829 -2.05 9.01 5.69
N GLN A 830 -3.28 8.61 5.41
CA GLN A 830 -4.31 9.54 4.99
C GLN A 830 -5.65 9.14 5.59
N LYS A 831 -6.34 10.08 6.23
CA LYS A 831 -7.73 9.91 6.62
C LYS A 831 -8.59 9.90 5.35
N VAL A 832 -9.39 8.85 5.19
CA VAL A 832 -10.38 8.76 4.10
C VAL A 832 -11.68 9.39 4.60
N ASN A 833 -12.12 10.47 3.94
CA ASN A 833 -13.35 11.14 4.31
C ASN A 833 -14.56 10.43 3.70
N ASN A 834 -15.65 10.29 4.46
CA ASN A 834 -16.90 9.65 4.04
C ASN A 834 -16.71 8.31 3.30
N PRO A 835 -16.00 7.33 3.89
CA PRO A 835 -15.71 6.06 3.23
C PRO A 835 -17.00 5.27 2.96
N ILE A 836 -17.07 4.63 1.80
CA ILE A 836 -18.19 3.77 1.45
C ILE A 836 -17.85 2.35 1.90
N PHE A 837 -18.67 1.73 2.74
CA PHE A 837 -18.44 0.36 3.21
C PHE A 837 -19.20 -0.66 2.37
N ASP A 838 -18.60 -1.83 2.14
CA ASP A 838 -19.34 -3.01 1.66
C ASP A 838 -19.96 -3.81 2.82
N ARG A 839 -20.68 -4.89 2.49
CA ARG A 839 -21.31 -5.80 3.47
C ARG A 839 -20.30 -6.50 4.41
N LYS A 840 -19.01 -6.49 4.08
CA LYS A 840 -17.92 -7.04 4.90
C LYS A 840 -17.17 -5.95 5.66
N ASN A 841 -17.70 -4.72 5.69
CA ASN A 841 -17.07 -3.53 6.25
C ASN A 841 -15.71 -3.19 5.63
N ASN A 842 -15.46 -3.56 4.36
CA ASN A 842 -14.28 -3.03 3.67
C ASN A 842 -14.55 -1.59 3.22
N PRO A 843 -13.63 -0.65 3.45
CA PRO A 843 -13.78 0.72 3.01
C PRO A 843 -13.38 0.88 1.54
N TYR A 844 -14.08 1.79 0.85
CA TYR A 844 -13.80 2.20 -0.52
C TYR A 844 -13.84 3.73 -0.60
N MET A 845 -13.00 4.30 -1.44
CA MET A 845 -12.93 5.75 -1.65
C MET A 845 -14.00 6.20 -2.66
N SER A 846 -14.53 7.41 -2.47
CA SER A 846 -15.24 8.12 -3.53
C SER A 846 -14.26 8.55 -4.63
N TYR A 847 -14.78 9.04 -5.76
CA TYR A 847 -13.94 9.56 -6.83
C TYR A 847 -13.00 10.67 -6.34
N GLU A 848 -13.52 11.62 -5.55
CA GLU A 848 -12.77 12.76 -5.01
C GLU A 848 -11.62 12.31 -4.11
N GLU A 849 -11.89 11.37 -3.19
CA GLU A 849 -10.86 10.85 -2.29
C GLU A 849 -9.83 9.99 -3.03
N ALA A 850 -10.26 9.23 -4.05
CA ALA A 850 -9.38 8.48 -4.93
C ALA A 850 -8.47 9.38 -5.78
N TYR A 851 -8.97 10.54 -6.22
CA TYR A 851 -8.17 11.54 -6.93
C TYR A 851 -7.11 12.16 -6.03
N LYS A 852 -7.50 12.58 -4.81
CA LYS A 852 -6.55 13.09 -3.80
C LYS A 852 -5.49 12.05 -3.44
N PHE A 853 -5.90 10.78 -3.36
CA PHE A 853 -4.99 9.65 -3.14
C PHE A 853 -3.98 9.47 -4.28
N GLY A 854 -4.40 9.62 -5.54
CA GLY A 854 -3.49 9.66 -6.69
C GLY A 854 -2.46 10.79 -6.58
N THR A 855 -2.91 11.99 -6.20
CA THR A 855 -2.02 13.15 -5.99
C THR A 855 -1.02 12.91 -4.87
N MET A 856 -1.44 12.24 -3.79
CA MET A 856 -0.54 11.84 -2.71
C MET A 856 0.54 10.87 -3.20
N ILE A 857 0.18 9.86 -4.01
CA ILE A 857 1.14 8.92 -4.61
C ILE A 857 2.14 9.67 -5.50
N GLN A 858 1.67 10.60 -6.33
CA GLN A 858 2.53 11.44 -7.15
C GLN A 858 3.54 12.23 -6.29
N ASN A 859 3.08 12.89 -5.23
CA ASN A 859 3.95 13.66 -4.34
C ASN A 859 5.00 12.76 -3.66
N LEU A 860 4.62 11.55 -3.24
CA LEU A 860 5.57 10.58 -2.69
C LEU A 860 6.66 10.21 -3.70
N PHE A 861 6.33 10.08 -4.99
CA PHE A 861 7.34 9.85 -6.02
C PHE A 861 8.24 11.06 -6.25
N LEU A 862 7.69 12.27 -6.33
CA LEU A 862 8.48 13.51 -6.48
C LEU A 862 9.49 13.70 -5.33
N GLU A 863 9.07 13.38 -4.10
CA GLU A 863 9.94 13.48 -2.94
C GLU A 863 11.01 12.39 -2.84
N SER A 864 10.84 11.28 -3.55
CA SER A 864 11.64 10.06 -3.32
C SER A 864 12.37 9.57 -4.57
N MET A 865 12.13 10.15 -5.74
CA MET A 865 12.71 9.76 -7.02
C MET A 865 13.17 11.00 -7.81
N ASP A 866 14.15 10.81 -8.68
CA ASP A 866 14.74 11.89 -9.49
C ASP A 866 13.73 12.41 -10.53
N LYS A 867 13.00 11.48 -11.15
CA LYS A 867 11.95 11.74 -12.15
C LYS A 867 10.69 10.97 -11.82
N LEU A 868 9.54 11.49 -12.26
CA LEU A 868 8.29 10.75 -12.22
C LEU A 868 8.38 9.49 -13.09
N PRO A 869 7.82 8.35 -12.64
CA PRO A 869 7.80 7.12 -13.42
C PRO A 869 6.78 7.22 -14.57
N GLY A 870 7.09 6.62 -15.72
CA GLY A 870 6.11 6.47 -16.81
C GLY A 870 5.04 5.42 -16.52
N ARG A 871 5.33 4.46 -15.62
CA ARG A 871 4.38 3.42 -15.20
C ARG A 871 4.27 3.31 -13.68
N VAL A 872 3.04 3.30 -13.17
CA VAL A 872 2.75 3.08 -11.75
C VAL A 872 1.91 1.83 -11.57
N VAL A 873 2.34 0.94 -10.67
CA VAL A 873 1.64 -0.30 -10.32
C VAL A 873 1.13 -0.24 -8.89
N ILE A 874 -0.17 -0.40 -8.70
CA ILE A 874 -0.82 -0.30 -7.40
C ILE A 874 -1.41 -1.65 -7.01
N HIS A 875 -0.97 -2.15 -5.85
CA HIS A 875 -1.44 -3.40 -5.26
C HIS A 875 -2.43 -3.15 -4.12
N LYS A 876 -3.58 -3.81 -4.18
CA LYS A 876 -4.63 -3.78 -3.14
C LYS A 876 -5.12 -5.19 -2.83
N ARG A 877 -5.71 -5.41 -1.66
CA ARG A 877 -6.32 -6.71 -1.28
C ARG A 877 -7.82 -6.80 -1.54
N THR A 878 -8.48 -5.67 -1.76
CA THR A 878 -9.91 -5.59 -2.05
C THR A 878 -10.10 -5.06 -3.47
N HIS A 879 -11.21 -5.45 -4.11
CA HIS A 879 -11.61 -4.98 -5.44
C HIS A 879 -11.53 -3.45 -5.59
N PHE A 880 -11.20 -2.97 -6.78
CA PHE A 880 -11.27 -1.54 -7.10
C PHE A 880 -12.65 -1.19 -7.66
N ARG A 881 -13.35 -0.23 -7.04
CA ARG A 881 -14.61 0.29 -7.60
C ARG A 881 -14.33 1.27 -8.74
N ASN A 882 -15.30 1.49 -9.61
CA ASN A 882 -15.16 2.41 -10.75
C ASN A 882 -14.73 3.81 -10.33
N ASP A 883 -15.27 4.35 -9.23
CA ASP A 883 -14.88 5.65 -8.70
C ASP A 883 -13.40 5.69 -8.29
N GLU A 884 -12.91 4.61 -7.65
CA GLU A 884 -11.50 4.48 -7.28
C GLU A 884 -10.61 4.38 -8.52
N ILE A 885 -11.00 3.57 -9.50
CA ILE A 885 -10.27 3.38 -10.76
C ILE A 885 -10.13 4.73 -11.46
N ASN A 886 -11.24 5.43 -11.64
CA ASN A 886 -11.27 6.70 -12.36
C ASN A 886 -10.49 7.78 -11.59
N GLY A 887 -10.73 7.94 -10.28
CA GLY A 887 -10.05 8.99 -9.50
C GLY A 887 -8.53 8.83 -9.49
N ILE A 888 -8.05 7.59 -9.26
CA ILE A 888 -6.60 7.32 -9.25
C ILE A 888 -5.99 7.52 -10.65
N LYS A 889 -6.63 7.00 -11.70
CA LYS A 889 -6.13 7.14 -13.06
C LYS A 889 -6.11 8.59 -13.52
N ASP A 890 -7.20 9.32 -13.33
CA ASP A 890 -7.35 10.70 -13.80
C ASP A 890 -6.30 11.60 -13.15
N SER A 891 -6.05 11.42 -11.83
CA SER A 891 -5.00 12.12 -11.09
C SER A 891 -3.59 11.80 -11.59
N LEU A 892 -3.21 10.52 -11.65
CA LEU A 892 -1.86 10.13 -12.08
C LEU A 892 -1.59 10.48 -13.55
N LYS A 893 -2.60 10.39 -14.43
CA LYS A 893 -2.48 10.83 -15.83
C LYS A 893 -2.30 12.33 -15.97
N ALA A 894 -3.06 13.12 -15.19
CA ALA A 894 -2.88 14.56 -15.18
C ALA A 894 -1.45 14.97 -14.75
N ALA A 895 -0.76 14.10 -13.99
CA ALA A 895 0.63 14.28 -13.57
C ALA A 895 1.67 13.84 -14.62
N GLY A 896 1.24 13.33 -15.78
CA GLY A 896 2.11 12.84 -16.85
C GLY A 896 2.49 11.37 -16.75
N ILE A 897 1.85 10.58 -15.87
CA ILE A 897 2.08 9.12 -15.80
C ILE A 897 1.26 8.43 -16.89
N GLU A 898 1.92 7.78 -17.83
CA GLU A 898 1.28 7.20 -19.01
C GLU A 898 0.45 5.96 -18.68
N THR A 899 1.01 5.06 -17.86
CA THR A 899 0.43 3.75 -17.58
C THR A 899 0.17 3.55 -16.09
N VAL A 900 -1.09 3.23 -15.74
CA VAL A 900 -1.50 2.92 -14.37
C VAL A 900 -2.06 1.49 -14.31
N GLU A 901 -1.32 0.60 -13.67
CA GLU A 901 -1.71 -0.78 -13.39
C GLU A 901 -2.40 -0.88 -12.04
N LEU A 902 -3.65 -1.32 -12.02
CA LEU A 902 -4.43 -1.51 -10.79
C LEU A 902 -4.70 -3.00 -10.59
N LEU A 903 -4.07 -3.61 -9.59
CA LEU A 903 -4.10 -5.05 -9.38
C LEU A 903 -4.60 -5.41 -7.98
N THR A 904 -5.52 -6.38 -7.89
CA THR A 904 -5.80 -7.04 -6.62
C THR A 904 -5.02 -8.31 -6.46
N ILE A 905 -4.55 -8.55 -5.23
CA ILE A 905 -3.78 -9.72 -4.84
C ILE A 905 -4.49 -10.41 -3.67
N GLU A 906 -5.07 -11.57 -3.94
CA GLU A 906 -5.89 -12.32 -2.99
C GLU A 906 -5.42 -13.79 -2.91
N PHE A 907 -5.61 -14.47 -1.78
CA PHE A 907 -5.39 -15.92 -1.73
C PHE A 907 -6.58 -16.66 -2.36
N GLU A 908 -6.31 -17.55 -3.32
CA GLU A 908 -7.30 -18.49 -3.83
C GLU A 908 -7.17 -19.82 -3.08
N SER A 909 -8.00 -19.99 -2.07
CA SER A 909 -7.93 -21.14 -1.16
C SER A 909 -8.82 -22.32 -1.56
N GLU A 910 -9.79 -22.10 -2.46
CA GLU A 910 -10.71 -23.16 -2.90
C GLU A 910 -10.07 -24.06 -3.95
N ARG A 911 -9.10 -23.56 -4.72
CA ARG A 911 -8.41 -24.30 -5.79
C ARG A 911 -7.12 -24.98 -5.33
N LYS A 912 -6.93 -26.24 -5.73
CA LYS A 912 -5.75 -27.06 -5.43
C LYS A 912 -5.28 -27.75 -6.70
N GLU A 913 -4.01 -27.58 -7.02
CA GLU A 913 -3.36 -28.16 -8.20
C GLU A 913 -2.30 -29.15 -7.75
N LEU A 914 -2.39 -30.38 -8.25
CA LEU A 914 -1.43 -31.46 -7.96
C LEU A 914 -0.67 -31.80 -9.24
N PRO A 915 0.66 -31.63 -9.28
CA PRO A 915 1.43 -32.03 -10.45
C PRO A 915 1.38 -33.54 -10.66
N TYR A 916 1.19 -33.98 -11.91
CA TYR A 916 1.42 -35.36 -12.30
C TYR A 916 2.92 -35.62 -12.49
N ASP A 917 3.35 -36.81 -12.11
CA ASP A 917 4.58 -37.43 -12.56
C ASP A 917 4.22 -38.37 -13.73
N ILE A 918 4.60 -37.97 -14.94
CA ILE A 918 4.34 -38.72 -16.17
C ILE A 918 5.68 -39.25 -16.66
N ASN A 919 5.84 -40.57 -16.58
CA ASN A 919 7.05 -41.25 -17.03
C ASN A 919 6.69 -42.49 -17.86
N ARG A 920 7.71 -43.20 -18.36
CA ARG A 920 7.51 -44.41 -19.20
C ARG A 920 6.79 -45.56 -18.46
N TYR A 921 6.73 -45.53 -17.13
CA TYR A 921 6.16 -46.58 -16.28
C TYR A 921 4.73 -46.27 -15.83
N GLY A 922 4.19 -45.07 -16.12
CA GLY A 922 2.81 -44.71 -15.82
C GLY A 922 2.63 -43.25 -15.42
N MET A 923 1.44 -42.96 -14.87
CA MET A 923 1.04 -41.63 -14.42
C MET A 923 0.68 -41.69 -12.92
N GLY A 924 1.40 -40.92 -12.11
CA GLY A 924 1.18 -40.80 -10.66
C GLY A 924 1.11 -39.34 -10.22
N ILE A 925 0.73 -39.09 -8.97
CA ILE A 925 0.83 -37.74 -8.38
C ILE A 925 2.25 -37.52 -7.88
N HIS A 926 2.85 -36.40 -8.28
CA HIS A 926 4.18 -36.02 -7.86
C HIS A 926 4.23 -35.74 -6.35
N ASN A 927 5.30 -36.16 -5.68
CA ASN A 927 5.43 -36.04 -4.22
C ASN A 927 5.56 -34.58 -3.75
N TYR A 928 6.24 -33.74 -4.54
CA TYR A 928 6.40 -32.32 -4.25
C TYR A 928 5.27 -31.47 -4.84
N PRO A 929 4.92 -30.34 -4.18
CA PRO A 929 3.95 -29.38 -4.70
C PRO A 929 4.46 -28.71 -5.99
N ILE A 930 3.57 -27.93 -6.60
CA ILE A 930 3.86 -27.12 -7.79
C ILE A 930 5.07 -26.20 -7.59
N LYS A 931 5.77 -25.91 -8.68
CA LYS A 931 6.90 -24.96 -8.71
C LYS A 931 6.45 -23.56 -8.34
N ARG A 932 7.24 -22.91 -7.48
CA ARG A 932 7.11 -21.46 -7.30
C ARG A 932 7.39 -20.77 -8.64
N GLY A 933 6.62 -19.73 -8.92
CA GLY A 933 6.62 -19.03 -10.22
C GLY A 933 5.70 -19.63 -11.27
N ALA A 934 5.07 -20.78 -11.00
CA ALA A 934 3.99 -21.28 -11.86
C ALA A 934 2.81 -20.30 -11.86
N TYR A 935 2.21 -20.08 -13.02
CA TYR A 935 1.00 -19.28 -13.17
C TYR A 935 -0.01 -19.96 -14.09
N ILE A 936 -1.29 -19.70 -13.91
CA ILE A 936 -2.39 -20.22 -14.74
C ILE A 936 -3.37 -19.08 -15.04
N VAL A 937 -3.65 -18.83 -16.33
CA VAL A 937 -4.63 -17.82 -16.75
C VAL A 937 -6.03 -18.43 -16.66
N ILE A 938 -6.95 -17.73 -15.99
CA ILE A 938 -8.32 -18.23 -15.74
C ILE A 938 -9.42 -17.37 -16.36
N SER A 939 -9.10 -16.12 -16.73
CA SER A 939 -9.98 -15.18 -17.43
C SER A 939 -9.12 -14.14 -18.17
N ASP A 940 -9.73 -13.28 -18.98
CA ASP A 940 -9.01 -12.23 -19.71
C ASP A 940 -8.26 -11.25 -18.80
N ASN A 941 -8.72 -11.06 -17.56
CA ASN A 941 -8.14 -10.13 -16.60
C ASN A 941 -7.68 -10.78 -15.29
N THR A 942 -7.70 -12.11 -15.19
CA THR A 942 -7.34 -12.83 -13.96
C THR A 942 -6.42 -14.02 -14.22
N PHE A 943 -5.37 -14.14 -13.41
CA PHE A 943 -4.53 -15.32 -13.37
C PHE A 943 -4.19 -15.72 -11.93
N LEU A 944 -3.82 -16.99 -11.76
CA LEU A 944 -3.32 -17.55 -10.51
C LEU A 944 -1.79 -17.61 -10.57
N LEU A 945 -1.12 -17.29 -9.47
CA LEU A 945 0.33 -17.29 -9.32
C LEU A 945 0.75 -18.01 -8.04
N TRP A 946 1.60 -19.02 -8.17
CA TRP A 946 2.20 -19.70 -7.02
C TRP A 946 3.45 -18.97 -6.57
N THR A 947 3.28 -18.07 -5.61
CA THR A 947 4.40 -17.46 -4.86
C THR A 947 4.95 -18.39 -3.78
N HIS A 948 4.27 -19.50 -3.47
CA HIS A 948 4.77 -20.52 -2.56
C HIS A 948 4.71 -21.88 -3.24
N GLY A 949 5.83 -22.60 -3.19
CA GLY A 949 6.02 -23.85 -3.93
C GLY A 949 7.48 -24.29 -3.88
N ILE A 950 7.81 -25.30 -4.67
CA ILE A 950 9.20 -25.78 -4.74
C ILE A 950 10.11 -24.78 -5.44
N VAL A 951 11.35 -24.70 -4.94
CA VAL A 951 12.47 -23.95 -5.48
C VAL A 951 13.71 -24.87 -5.58
N PRO A 952 14.75 -24.47 -6.34
CA PRO A 952 16.02 -25.19 -6.32
C PRO A 952 16.66 -25.22 -4.92
N SER A 953 17.37 -26.30 -4.60
CA SER A 953 18.23 -26.36 -3.41
C SER A 953 19.52 -25.57 -3.61
N ILE A 954 20.08 -25.00 -2.54
CA ILE A 954 21.43 -24.40 -2.60
C ILE A 954 22.55 -25.43 -2.82
N ARG A 955 22.29 -26.71 -2.52
CA ARG A 955 23.26 -27.81 -2.62
C ARG A 955 23.48 -28.25 -4.07
N SER A 956 22.38 -28.34 -4.81
CA SER A 956 22.37 -28.68 -6.23
C SER A 956 21.04 -28.24 -6.85
N GLU A 957 21.09 -27.74 -8.07
CA GLU A 957 19.89 -27.37 -8.83
C GLU A 957 18.99 -28.57 -9.18
N SER A 958 19.53 -29.79 -9.14
CA SER A 958 18.76 -31.03 -9.34
C SER A 958 17.89 -31.41 -8.14
N LEU A 959 18.15 -30.84 -6.95
CA LEU A 959 17.40 -31.10 -5.73
C LEU A 959 16.32 -30.02 -5.53
N SER A 960 15.19 -30.42 -4.95
CA SER A 960 14.05 -29.53 -4.71
C SER A 960 13.90 -29.20 -3.22
N TYR A 961 13.74 -27.92 -2.92
CA TYR A 961 13.42 -27.42 -1.59
C TYR A 961 12.00 -26.88 -1.55
N TYR A 962 11.23 -27.26 -0.53
CA TYR A 962 9.92 -26.68 -0.24
C TYR A 962 9.95 -25.97 1.12
N PRO A 963 10.01 -24.62 1.16
CA PRO A 963 10.05 -23.88 2.41
C PRO A 963 8.91 -24.28 3.36
N GLY A 964 9.26 -24.69 4.57
CA GLY A 964 8.33 -25.14 5.61
C GLY A 964 7.78 -26.56 5.46
N GLY A 965 7.79 -27.18 4.26
CA GLY A 965 7.38 -28.58 4.09
C GLY A 965 5.91 -28.91 4.42
N ILE A 966 5.04 -27.90 4.49
CA ILE A 966 3.68 -28.01 5.04
C ILE A 966 2.63 -27.96 3.94
N GLY A 967 1.85 -29.04 3.82
CA GLY A 967 0.63 -29.10 3.00
C GLY A 967 0.80 -28.69 1.53
N ILE A 968 -0.33 -28.37 0.88
CA ILE A 968 -0.39 -27.96 -0.53
C ILE A 968 -0.56 -26.43 -0.62
N PRO A 969 0.33 -25.71 -1.32
CA PRO A 969 0.30 -24.27 -1.39
C PRO A 969 -0.97 -23.76 -2.11
N ALA A 970 -1.54 -22.67 -1.60
CA ALA A 970 -2.60 -21.93 -2.27
C ALA A 970 -1.96 -20.87 -3.19
N PRO A 971 -2.43 -20.71 -4.44
CA PRO A 971 -1.99 -19.62 -5.29
C PRO A 971 -2.51 -18.27 -4.81
N LEU A 972 -1.85 -17.21 -5.27
CA LEU A 972 -2.41 -15.87 -5.29
C LEU A 972 -3.26 -15.71 -6.56
N LYS A 973 -4.48 -15.21 -6.43
CA LYS A 973 -5.32 -14.73 -7.51
C LYS A 973 -5.01 -13.26 -7.75
N ILE A 974 -4.59 -12.96 -8.98
CA ILE A 974 -4.25 -11.61 -9.44
C ILE A 974 -5.32 -11.16 -10.41
N THR A 975 -6.05 -10.09 -10.07
CA THR A 975 -7.10 -9.51 -10.95
C THR A 975 -6.73 -8.10 -11.36
N ARG A 976 -6.80 -7.80 -12.65
CA ARG A 976 -6.48 -6.48 -13.20
C ARG A 976 -7.72 -5.65 -13.47
N TYR A 977 -7.65 -4.39 -13.04
CA TYR A 977 -8.71 -3.38 -13.18
C TYR A 977 -8.33 -2.24 -14.10
N SER A 978 -7.04 -2.06 -14.37
CA SER A 978 -6.51 -1.11 -15.34
C SER A 978 -5.11 -1.54 -15.74
N GLY A 979 -4.71 -1.24 -16.97
CA GLY A 979 -3.36 -1.45 -17.50
C GLY A 979 -3.25 -2.56 -18.55
N SER A 980 -2.07 -2.68 -19.14
CA SER A 980 -1.78 -3.48 -20.34
C SER A 980 -0.60 -4.46 -20.17
N SER A 981 -0.02 -4.53 -18.96
CA SER A 981 1.14 -5.37 -18.68
C SER A 981 0.85 -6.86 -18.88
N THR A 982 1.85 -7.59 -19.38
CA THR A 982 1.75 -9.03 -19.59
C THR A 982 1.73 -9.81 -18.27
N VAL A 983 1.24 -11.05 -18.29
CA VAL A 983 1.30 -11.95 -17.13
C VAL A 983 2.74 -12.14 -16.65
N GLN A 984 3.70 -12.24 -17.58
CA GLN A 984 5.09 -12.46 -17.24
C GLN A 984 5.69 -11.25 -16.52
N THR A 985 5.37 -10.04 -16.96
CA THR A 985 5.79 -8.80 -16.27
C THR A 985 5.25 -8.78 -14.84
N ILE A 986 3.92 -8.87 -14.69
CA ILE A 986 3.28 -8.78 -13.37
C ILE A 986 3.73 -9.91 -12.43
N ALA A 987 3.84 -11.13 -12.94
CA ALA A 987 4.26 -12.27 -12.13
C ALA A 987 5.72 -12.14 -11.67
N THR A 988 6.64 -11.70 -12.55
CA THR A 988 8.04 -11.42 -12.18
C THR A 988 8.12 -10.35 -11.10
N GLU A 989 7.35 -9.26 -11.24
CA GLU A 989 7.30 -8.17 -10.26
C GLU A 989 6.82 -8.67 -8.89
N ILE A 990 5.69 -9.38 -8.85
CA ILE A 990 5.13 -9.94 -7.61
C ILE A 990 6.10 -10.94 -6.96
N LEU A 991 6.71 -11.85 -7.74
CA LEU A 991 7.70 -12.80 -7.25
C LEU A 991 8.93 -12.06 -6.69
N GLY A 992 9.40 -11.00 -7.35
CA GLY A 992 10.48 -10.15 -6.85
C GLY A 992 10.13 -9.56 -5.49
N PHE A 993 8.98 -8.89 -5.38
CA PHE A 993 8.55 -8.28 -4.12
C PHE A 993 8.34 -9.28 -2.97
N THR A 994 8.08 -10.56 -3.24
CA THR A 994 8.04 -11.58 -2.16
C THR A 994 9.42 -11.82 -1.51
N LYS A 995 10.52 -11.45 -2.16
CA LYS A 995 11.90 -11.51 -1.61
C LYS A 995 12.37 -10.21 -0.95
N MET A 996 11.54 -9.16 -0.99
CA MET A 996 11.89 -7.83 -0.48
C MET A 996 11.30 -7.53 0.91
N ASN A 997 10.81 -8.56 1.62
CA ASN A 997 10.51 -8.40 3.04
C ASN A 997 11.80 -8.57 3.87
N TRP A 998 12.43 -7.45 4.20
CA TRP A 998 13.66 -7.40 5.01
C TRP A 998 13.46 -7.75 6.49
N ASN A 999 12.25 -8.09 6.94
CA ASN A 999 11.98 -8.51 8.32
C ASN A 999 12.33 -9.99 8.53
N SER A 1000 12.60 -10.72 7.45
CA SER A 1000 12.79 -12.15 7.49
C SER A 1000 13.72 -12.64 6.38
N PHE A 1001 14.81 -13.29 6.75
CA PHE A 1001 15.55 -14.27 5.96
C PHE A 1001 14.78 -15.59 5.77
N ASN A 1002 13.46 -15.55 5.62
CA ASN A 1002 12.84 -16.64 4.90
C ASN A 1002 13.19 -16.44 3.42
N LEU A 1003 13.33 -17.52 2.65
CA LEU A 1003 13.69 -17.41 1.23
C LEU A 1003 12.76 -16.45 0.46
N TYR A 1004 11.48 -16.45 0.83
CA TYR A 1004 10.48 -15.51 0.35
C TYR A 1004 9.29 -15.48 1.31
N THR A 1005 8.44 -14.47 1.18
CA THR A 1005 7.13 -14.36 1.81
C THR A 1005 6.02 -14.81 0.86
N LYS A 1006 4.84 -15.16 1.39
CA LYS A 1006 3.73 -15.64 0.54
C LYS A 1006 3.03 -14.49 -0.21
N LEU A 1007 2.98 -13.30 0.39
CA LEU A 1007 2.47 -12.08 -0.22
C LEU A 1007 3.64 -11.15 -0.58
N PRO A 1008 3.54 -10.35 -1.64
CA PRO A 1008 4.60 -9.39 -1.96
C PRO A 1008 4.73 -8.32 -0.87
N ALA A 1009 5.94 -7.78 -0.67
CA ALA A 1009 6.22 -6.77 0.34
C ALA A 1009 5.27 -5.55 0.27
N THR A 1010 4.86 -5.16 -0.94
CA THR A 1010 3.86 -4.11 -1.20
C THR A 1010 2.54 -4.33 -0.46
N ILE A 1011 2.09 -5.57 -0.29
CA ILE A 1011 0.87 -5.90 0.47
C ILE A 1011 1.18 -6.16 1.94
N ASP A 1012 2.28 -6.86 2.24
CA ASP A 1012 2.58 -7.31 3.60
C ASP A 1012 2.91 -6.13 4.53
N THR A 1013 3.76 -5.21 4.05
CA THR A 1013 4.16 -4.03 4.82
C THR A 1013 3.03 -3.02 4.94
N SER A 1014 2.27 -2.74 3.88
CA SER A 1014 1.17 -1.76 3.91
C SER A 1014 0.08 -2.16 4.90
N ASN A 1015 -0.24 -3.45 5.00
CA ASN A 1015 -1.16 -3.96 6.02
C ASN A 1015 -0.57 -3.89 7.44
N THR A 1016 0.70 -4.23 7.62
CA THR A 1016 1.38 -4.14 8.92
C THR A 1016 1.44 -2.69 9.41
N LEU A 1017 1.80 -1.77 8.53
CA LEU A 1017 1.81 -0.33 8.80
C LEU A 1017 0.41 0.21 9.10
N ALA A 1018 -0.62 -0.25 8.39
CA ALA A 1018 -2.01 0.12 8.70
C ALA A 1018 -2.40 -0.26 10.15
N GLN A 1019 -1.91 -1.38 10.67
CA GLN A 1019 -2.16 -1.75 12.06
C GLN A 1019 -1.48 -0.83 13.07
N VAL A 1020 -0.30 -0.29 12.77
CA VAL A 1020 0.40 0.66 13.67
C VAL A 1020 -0.11 2.09 13.49
N SER A 1021 -0.61 2.43 12.29
CA SER A 1021 -0.99 3.79 11.88
C SER A 1021 -2.02 4.47 12.76
N HIS A 1022 -2.94 3.72 13.38
CA HIS A 1022 -3.98 4.28 14.25
C HIS A 1022 -3.41 4.97 15.51
N LEU A 1023 -2.18 4.64 15.89
CA LEU A 1023 -1.47 5.26 17.01
C LEU A 1023 -0.78 6.57 16.62
N LEU A 1024 -0.65 6.82 15.33
CA LEU A 1024 0.05 7.97 14.75
C LEU A 1024 -0.92 9.00 14.15
N ARG A 1025 -2.21 8.99 14.52
CA ARG A 1025 -3.24 9.87 13.93
C ARG A 1025 -2.88 11.35 13.99
N HIS A 1026 -2.34 11.80 15.12
CA HIS A 1026 -1.91 13.19 15.31
C HIS A 1026 -0.74 13.60 14.41
N LYS A 1027 -0.04 12.62 13.80
CA LYS A 1027 1.08 12.81 12.86
C LYS A 1027 0.76 12.24 11.48
N SER A 1028 -0.52 12.14 11.12
CA SER A 1028 -0.97 11.44 9.92
C SER A 1028 -0.34 11.97 8.62
N GLU A 1029 0.09 13.24 8.59
CA GLU A 1029 0.66 13.85 7.39
C GLU A 1029 2.19 13.69 7.24
N GLN A 1030 2.89 13.12 8.24
CA GLN A 1030 4.34 12.88 8.17
C GLN A 1030 4.68 11.64 7.34
N THR A 1031 5.74 11.74 6.53
CA THR A 1031 6.35 10.59 5.87
C THR A 1031 7.36 9.92 6.80
N PHE A 1032 7.36 8.60 6.85
CA PHE A 1032 8.34 7.86 7.64
C PHE A 1032 9.07 6.82 6.79
N ASP A 1033 10.30 6.51 7.21
CA ASP A 1033 11.03 5.36 6.72
C ASP A 1033 10.42 4.09 7.33
N TYR A 1034 9.98 3.16 6.48
CA TYR A 1034 9.29 1.96 6.94
C TYR A 1034 10.18 1.07 7.82
N ARG A 1035 11.52 1.18 7.71
CA ARG A 1035 12.50 0.44 8.53
C ARG A 1035 12.37 0.71 10.03
N LEU A 1036 11.72 1.81 10.40
CA LEU A 1036 11.40 2.15 11.79
C LEU A 1036 10.28 1.27 12.38
N PHE A 1037 9.41 0.73 11.52
CA PHE A 1037 8.19 0.00 11.93
C PHE A 1037 8.36 -1.49 11.95
N ILE A 1038 9.17 -2.00 11.04
CA ILE A 1038 9.42 -3.43 10.88
C ILE A 1038 10.30 -4.01 11.97
#